data_AF-A0A8H5CTK4-F1
#
_entry.id   AF-A0A8H5CTK4-F1
#
_cell.length_a   1.000
_cell.length_b   1.000
_cell.length_c   1.000
_cell.angle_alpha   90.00
_cell.angle_beta   90.00
_cell.angle_gamma   90.00
#
_symmetry.space_group_name_H-M   'P 1'
#
loop_
_entity.id
_entity.type
_entity.pdbx_description
1 polymer ?
#
loop_
_entity_poly.entity_id
_entity_poly.type
_entity_poly.pdbx_seq_one_letter_code
_entity_poly.pdbx_strand_id
1 'polypeptide(L)'
;MDTTGKILTAVSVGSAKDVDIAVDAAQKAYKTNWGLHMPGSKRGEMLNRLADLVEKHKDELAALEALDAGKPFFTAQHVDIANTISTLRYYAGWADKIHGKTIETSETKLAYTRHEPFGVVMPIRAASPDLENCPRTCYRKYRGIEGNEPSENTPLSALKLAGFLNEAGFPPGVLNIVNGLGPVVGEAMAYHPLIRKISFTGSTVIGRRIQEASAKSNLKAVTLELGGKNPNIIFEDANLDQAVKWACIGQVCTAGSRIFVQEGIHDAFIEAFTAAAQEIQGVIGDPFSASTMHGPQVSKTQLDRILGYINGAKAEGAIVAAGGQAQSGDGYFIQPTIFTGCKPNMKIVQEEVFGPVAAVIKFKTEEEVIEMANDSLYGLASGVFTENSSRAIRVAHALETGMTWINSYNNSEHPVPFGGFKQSGVGTELGEYALNTYTQVKAKNTNFVIPVDKDNRENQTWLLLPDTGPGAWARAAVITQLGPKEDLVLDTAHPVPSPATLQPGQCLIKISYAGVCHSDLSVKNDDWGFPLPLPIVGGHEGIGTVVAVGAHTFDSPVQVGDRVGLKWIARSCLKCEFCRKGLEACCSVNGTWADYVVGWTDYVQSIPESLDSAAATPILCAGVTVYKALKQSKASIGEWIAIPGAGGGLGHLAVQYAKAMGLRIIAIDTGESKRSLCIDQLGAEKWIDFMESKDIINDVKEASGGLGPHAAVISVGNAKPFNQALSYLRAAGTLVAVGVPAGAAMLNVPIGVLVPKCLNIIGSSTGNRQDAAEALDIAAQGKVKCHYEVREWAEINE
;
A
#
# COMPACT_ATOMS: atom_id res chain seq x y z
N MET A 1 45.44 -10.40 -12.74
CA MET A 1 46.23 -10.35 -13.99
C MET A 1 45.42 -9.53 -14.98
N ASP A 2 46.05 -8.79 -15.89
CA ASP A 2 45.31 -8.15 -16.98
C ASP A 2 44.89 -9.19 -18.01
N THR A 3 44.14 -8.73 -18.99
CA THR A 3 43.60 -9.57 -20.04
C THR A 3 44.58 -9.93 -21.16
N THR A 4 45.83 -9.48 -21.05
CA THR A 4 46.99 -9.96 -21.80
C THR A 4 47.78 -11.04 -21.05
N GLY A 5 47.37 -11.36 -19.82
CA GLY A 5 48.02 -12.33 -18.94
C GLY A 5 49.19 -11.78 -18.14
N LYS A 6 49.39 -10.46 -18.11
CA LYS A 6 50.42 -9.82 -17.28
C LYS A 6 49.88 -9.58 -15.87
N ILE A 7 50.77 -9.49 -14.88
CA ILE A 7 50.36 -9.18 -13.51
C ILE A 7 50.10 -7.66 -13.43
N LEU A 8 48.85 -7.28 -13.10
CA LEU A 8 48.47 -5.88 -12.84
C LEU A 8 49.05 -5.39 -11.52
N THR A 9 48.69 -6.07 -10.42
CA THR A 9 49.13 -5.77 -9.06
C THR A 9 48.90 -6.98 -8.15
N ALA A 10 49.52 -6.96 -6.98
CA ALA A 10 49.23 -7.90 -5.91
C ALA A 10 48.07 -7.37 -5.03
N VAL A 11 47.21 -8.27 -4.56
CA VAL A 11 46.10 -7.97 -3.64
C VAL A 11 46.17 -8.88 -2.43
N SER A 12 45.68 -8.41 -1.28
CA SER A 12 45.56 -9.27 -0.08
C SER A 12 44.59 -10.41 -0.34
N VAL A 13 45.00 -11.63 0.00
CA VAL A 13 44.16 -12.84 -0.09
C VAL A 13 43.68 -13.19 1.31
N GLY A 14 42.39 -13.05 1.53
CA GLY A 14 41.71 -13.33 2.78
C GLY A 14 41.68 -14.82 3.10
N SER A 15 41.63 -15.09 4.39
CA SER A 15 41.50 -16.42 4.99
C SER A 15 40.14 -16.55 5.68
N ALA A 16 39.83 -17.76 6.17
CA ALA A 16 38.66 -17.96 7.04
C ALA A 16 38.69 -17.06 8.29
N LYS A 17 39.88 -16.74 8.81
CA LYS A 17 40.01 -15.84 9.97
C LYS A 17 39.63 -14.39 9.62
N ASP A 18 39.94 -13.95 8.40
CA ASP A 18 39.55 -12.61 7.95
C ASP A 18 38.04 -12.50 7.74
N VAL A 19 37.39 -13.62 7.34
CA VAL A 19 35.94 -13.75 7.34
C VAL A 19 35.37 -13.57 8.76
N ASP A 20 35.92 -14.25 9.75
CA ASP A 20 35.45 -14.13 11.14
C ASP A 20 35.53 -12.67 11.63
N ILE A 21 36.66 -12.00 11.37
CA ILE A 21 36.86 -10.58 11.72
C ILE A 21 35.82 -9.68 11.03
N ALA A 22 35.57 -9.89 9.75
CA ALA A 22 34.59 -9.12 8.98
C ALA A 22 33.16 -9.35 9.48
N VAL A 23 32.81 -10.59 9.82
CA VAL A 23 31.48 -10.92 10.34
C VAL A 23 31.27 -10.35 11.73
N ASP A 24 32.29 -10.37 12.60
CA ASP A 24 32.22 -9.75 13.92
C ASP A 24 32.04 -8.23 13.82
N ALA A 25 32.73 -7.58 12.88
CA ALA A 25 32.55 -6.16 12.60
C ALA A 25 31.12 -5.84 12.11
N ALA A 26 30.60 -6.62 11.16
CA ALA A 26 29.23 -6.50 10.67
C ALA A 26 28.19 -6.72 11.77
N GLN A 27 28.41 -7.74 12.59
CA GLN A 27 27.51 -8.09 13.68
C GLN A 27 27.47 -6.99 14.75
N LYS A 28 28.61 -6.35 15.02
CA LYS A 28 28.71 -5.20 15.92
C LYS A 28 28.00 -3.99 15.36
N ALA A 29 28.22 -3.63 14.09
CA ALA A 29 27.54 -2.52 13.45
C ALA A 29 26.01 -2.70 13.48
N TYR A 30 25.53 -3.88 13.05
CA TYR A 30 24.11 -4.24 13.09
C TYR A 30 23.45 -4.06 14.46
N LYS A 31 24.15 -4.41 15.54
CA LYS A 31 23.63 -4.32 16.91
C LYS A 31 23.69 -2.93 17.53
N THR A 32 24.42 -1.98 16.95
CA THR A 32 24.77 -0.73 17.63
C THR A 32 24.40 0.53 16.87
N ASN A 33 24.69 0.59 15.58
CA ASN A 33 24.58 1.82 14.79
C ASN A 33 24.05 1.59 13.37
N TRP A 34 23.61 0.37 13.06
CA TRP A 34 23.08 0.00 11.75
C TRP A 34 21.69 -0.67 11.85
N GLY A 35 21.06 -0.93 10.70
CA GLY A 35 19.76 -1.59 10.63
C GLY A 35 18.66 -0.76 11.32
N LEU A 36 18.00 -1.33 12.33
CA LEU A 36 16.93 -0.65 13.08
C LEU A 36 17.44 0.49 13.99
N HIS A 37 18.74 0.58 14.23
CA HIS A 37 19.37 1.65 15.03
C HIS A 37 19.66 2.92 14.21
N MET A 38 19.39 2.89 12.91
CA MET A 38 19.55 4.05 12.03
C MET A 38 18.26 4.29 11.22
N PRO A 39 17.73 5.52 11.16
CA PRO A 39 16.57 5.83 10.32
C PRO A 39 16.82 5.54 8.83
N GLY A 40 15.78 5.07 8.13
CA GLY A 40 15.87 4.78 6.70
C GLY A 40 16.27 5.98 5.85
N SER A 41 15.84 7.20 6.24
CA SER A 41 16.22 8.43 5.56
C SER A 41 17.73 8.70 5.61
N LYS A 42 18.38 8.39 6.74
CA LYS A 42 19.84 8.55 6.90
C LYS A 42 20.62 7.52 6.10
N ARG A 43 20.11 6.29 6.03
CA ARG A 43 20.61 5.26 5.11
C ARG A 43 20.55 5.73 3.66
N GLY A 44 19.38 6.19 3.23
CA GLY A 44 19.18 6.77 1.89
C GLY A 44 20.11 7.96 1.58
N GLU A 45 20.37 8.83 2.56
CA GLU A 45 21.32 9.94 2.40
C GLU A 45 22.74 9.45 2.08
N MET A 46 23.27 8.47 2.82
CA MET A 46 24.62 7.93 2.58
C MET A 46 24.71 7.18 1.25
N LEU A 47 23.65 6.45 0.88
CA LEU A 47 23.53 5.81 -0.42
C LEU A 47 23.62 6.82 -1.58
N ASN A 48 22.90 7.94 -1.49
CA ASN A 48 22.99 9.01 -2.49
C ASN A 48 24.38 9.64 -2.52
N ARG A 49 24.98 9.90 -1.36
CA ARG A 49 26.37 10.43 -1.29
C ARG A 49 27.36 9.48 -1.93
N LEU A 50 27.19 8.17 -1.78
CA LEU A 50 28.03 7.23 -2.49
C LEU A 50 27.79 7.26 -4.00
N ALA A 51 26.53 7.35 -4.45
CA ALA A 51 26.24 7.51 -5.88
C ALA A 51 26.96 8.73 -6.47
N ASP A 52 26.99 9.85 -5.72
CA ASP A 52 27.69 11.07 -6.13
C ASP A 52 29.22 10.87 -6.18
N LEU A 53 29.80 10.10 -5.25
CA LEU A 53 31.22 9.76 -5.28
C LEU A 53 31.56 8.83 -6.45
N VAL A 54 30.72 7.84 -6.73
CA VAL A 54 30.88 6.96 -7.89
C VAL A 54 30.79 7.76 -9.19
N GLU A 55 29.83 8.68 -9.28
CA GLU A 55 29.67 9.57 -10.44
C GLU A 55 30.89 10.48 -10.64
N LYS A 56 31.40 11.08 -9.55
CA LYS A 56 32.61 11.90 -9.56
C LYS A 56 33.85 11.12 -10.01
N HIS A 57 33.95 9.84 -9.65
CA HIS A 57 35.10 8.97 -9.95
C HIS A 57 34.83 7.96 -11.07
N LYS A 58 33.83 8.22 -11.94
CA LYS A 58 33.37 7.26 -12.94
C LYS A 58 34.46 6.78 -13.90
N ASP A 59 35.37 7.67 -14.31
CA ASP A 59 36.44 7.36 -15.26
C ASP A 59 37.49 6.45 -14.63
N GLU A 60 37.84 6.71 -13.37
CA GLU A 60 38.78 5.89 -12.61
C GLU A 60 38.23 4.47 -12.42
N LEU A 61 36.97 4.36 -12.02
CA LEU A 61 36.31 3.07 -11.84
C LEU A 61 36.17 2.31 -13.16
N ALA A 62 35.79 2.99 -14.25
CA ALA A 62 35.72 2.39 -15.58
C ALA A 62 37.09 1.90 -16.08
N ALA A 63 38.16 2.63 -15.78
CA ALA A 63 39.52 2.23 -16.13
C ALA A 63 39.95 0.97 -15.36
N LEU A 64 39.66 0.88 -14.06
CA LEU A 64 39.92 -0.33 -13.28
C LEU A 64 39.22 -1.54 -13.90
N GLU A 65 37.99 -1.37 -14.38
CA GLU A 65 37.25 -2.45 -15.03
C GLU A 65 37.76 -2.85 -16.40
N ALA A 66 38.16 -1.87 -17.19
CA ALA A 66 38.80 -2.16 -18.46
C ALA A 66 40.11 -2.95 -18.25
N LEU A 67 40.88 -2.64 -17.21
CA LEU A 67 42.12 -3.35 -16.87
C LEU A 67 41.87 -4.77 -16.35
N ASP A 68 40.98 -4.91 -15.36
CA ASP A 68 40.82 -6.14 -14.58
C ASP A 68 39.91 -7.14 -15.30
N ALA A 69 38.80 -6.67 -15.87
CA ALA A 69 37.83 -7.53 -16.56
C ALA A 69 38.04 -7.59 -18.08
N GLY A 70 38.79 -6.65 -18.67
CA GLY A 70 39.00 -6.56 -20.12
C GLY A 70 37.83 -5.98 -20.91
N LYS A 71 36.84 -5.37 -20.24
CA LYS A 71 35.71 -4.79 -20.96
C LYS A 71 36.10 -3.45 -21.59
N PRO A 72 35.60 -3.10 -22.79
CA PRO A 72 35.90 -1.80 -23.36
C PRO A 72 35.56 -0.66 -22.38
N PHE A 73 36.49 0.28 -22.23
CA PHE A 73 36.39 1.41 -21.32
C PHE A 73 35.10 2.20 -21.55
N PHE A 74 34.76 2.44 -22.81
CA PHE A 74 33.54 3.14 -23.19
C PHE A 74 32.29 2.46 -22.62
N THR A 75 32.19 1.14 -22.77
CA THR A 75 31.08 0.34 -22.22
C THR A 75 31.10 0.36 -20.71
N ALA A 76 32.27 0.19 -20.07
CA ALA A 76 32.39 0.28 -18.62
C ALA A 76 31.85 1.61 -18.08
N GLN A 77 32.29 2.73 -18.65
CA GLN A 77 31.91 4.06 -18.21
C GLN A 77 30.42 4.36 -18.43
N HIS A 78 29.90 4.12 -19.64
CA HIS A 78 28.57 4.56 -20.03
C HIS A 78 27.46 3.58 -19.69
N VAL A 79 27.80 2.33 -19.39
CA VAL A 79 26.84 1.28 -19.09
C VAL A 79 26.98 0.84 -17.64
N ASP A 80 28.10 0.23 -17.26
CA ASP A 80 28.26 -0.34 -15.91
C ASP A 80 28.22 0.72 -14.81
N ILE A 81 29.04 1.77 -14.93
CA ILE A 81 29.11 2.81 -13.92
C ILE A 81 27.81 3.61 -13.88
N ALA A 82 27.24 3.93 -15.03
CA ALA A 82 25.96 4.62 -15.13
C ALA A 82 24.81 3.83 -14.47
N ASN A 83 24.75 2.51 -14.71
CA ASN A 83 23.77 1.62 -14.08
C ASN A 83 24.02 1.50 -12.57
N THR A 84 25.28 1.45 -12.14
CA THR A 84 25.65 1.48 -10.72
C THR A 84 25.06 2.72 -10.05
N ILE A 85 25.36 3.91 -10.57
CA ILE A 85 24.89 5.19 -10.02
C ILE A 85 23.37 5.21 -9.96
N SER A 86 22.71 4.84 -11.06
CA SER A 86 21.24 4.81 -11.14
C SER A 86 20.63 3.88 -10.11
N THR A 87 21.24 2.71 -9.89
CA THR A 87 20.68 1.74 -8.96
C THR A 87 20.95 2.11 -7.50
N LEU A 88 22.11 2.69 -7.19
CA LEU A 88 22.37 3.28 -5.88
C LEU A 88 21.31 4.32 -5.52
N ARG A 89 21.01 5.23 -6.46
CA ARG A 89 19.97 6.27 -6.30
C ARG A 89 18.58 5.65 -6.15
N TYR A 90 18.26 4.61 -6.91
CA TYR A 90 16.99 3.90 -6.79
C TYR A 90 16.78 3.33 -5.38
N TYR A 91 17.77 2.63 -4.83
CA TYR A 91 17.66 2.06 -3.48
C TYR A 91 17.85 3.06 -2.36
N ALA A 92 18.55 4.17 -2.60
CA ALA A 92 18.50 5.34 -1.72
C ALA A 92 17.05 5.80 -1.53
N GLY A 93 16.29 5.85 -2.62
CA GLY A 93 14.86 6.17 -2.62
C GLY A 93 13.99 5.17 -1.87
N TRP A 94 14.36 3.89 -1.79
CA TRP A 94 13.61 2.87 -1.06
C TRP A 94 13.94 2.77 0.43
N ALA A 95 15.08 3.33 0.87
CA ALA A 95 15.61 3.09 2.20
C ALA A 95 14.65 3.40 3.37
N ASP A 96 13.70 4.32 3.17
CA ASP A 96 12.63 4.71 4.11
C ASP A 96 11.21 4.31 3.66
N LYS A 97 11.05 3.56 2.57
CA LYS A 97 9.74 3.16 1.97
C LYS A 97 9.43 1.66 2.10
N ILE A 98 10.17 0.97 2.96
CA ILE A 98 9.98 -0.47 3.21
C ILE A 98 8.94 -0.62 4.32
N HIS A 99 7.70 -0.87 3.91
CA HIS A 99 6.55 -0.89 4.80
C HIS A 99 6.13 -2.32 5.16
N GLY A 100 5.57 -2.49 6.35
CA GLY A 100 4.78 -3.66 6.70
C GLY A 100 3.30 -3.47 6.37
N LYS A 101 2.47 -4.38 6.86
CA LYS A 101 1.01 -4.35 6.72
C LYS A 101 0.36 -4.33 8.09
N THR A 102 -0.72 -3.57 8.26
CA THR A 102 -1.70 -3.83 9.32
C THR A 102 -2.63 -4.94 8.84
N ILE A 103 -2.85 -5.96 9.66
CA ILE A 103 -3.65 -7.13 9.31
C ILE A 103 -4.93 -7.08 10.14
N GLU A 104 -6.08 -7.05 9.49
CA GLU A 104 -7.38 -7.09 10.17
C GLU A 104 -7.51 -8.42 10.92
N THR A 105 -7.71 -8.34 12.23
CA THR A 105 -7.98 -9.51 13.09
C THR A 105 -9.25 -9.27 13.91
N SER A 106 -9.13 -9.01 15.22
CA SER A 106 -10.23 -8.63 16.11
C SER A 106 -9.97 -7.28 16.77
N GLU A 107 -10.98 -6.66 17.35
CA GLU A 107 -10.83 -5.36 18.05
C GLU A 107 -9.90 -5.44 19.27
N THR A 108 -9.80 -6.61 19.89
CA THR A 108 -8.91 -6.87 21.03
C THR A 108 -7.45 -7.11 20.64
N LYS A 109 -7.13 -7.09 19.35
CA LYS A 109 -5.84 -7.51 18.83
C LYS A 109 -5.37 -6.65 17.68
N LEU A 110 -4.26 -5.95 17.89
CA LEU A 110 -3.51 -5.33 16.82
C LEU A 110 -2.51 -6.34 16.24
N ALA A 111 -2.71 -6.73 14.99
CA ALA A 111 -1.73 -7.47 14.21
C ALA A 111 -1.11 -6.57 13.15
N TYR A 112 0.22 -6.50 13.11
CA TYR A 112 0.93 -5.82 12.04
C TYR A 112 2.26 -6.52 11.75
N THR A 113 2.77 -6.34 10.53
CA THR A 113 4.10 -6.84 10.16
C THR A 113 5.14 -5.73 10.22
N ARG A 114 6.37 -6.11 10.53
CA ARG A 114 7.56 -5.30 10.27
C ARG A 114 8.45 -6.08 9.33
N HIS A 115 8.96 -5.40 8.32
CA HIS A 115 9.96 -5.93 7.41
C HIS A 115 11.31 -5.59 8.03
N GLU A 116 11.73 -6.44 8.96
CA GLU A 116 12.99 -6.27 9.66
C GLU A 116 14.08 -6.94 8.86
N PRO A 117 15.29 -6.40 8.85
CA PRO A 117 16.30 -6.99 8.01
C PRO A 117 17.01 -8.20 8.66
N PHE A 118 17.63 -9.07 7.84
CA PHE A 118 18.09 -10.42 8.25
C PHE A 118 19.22 -10.49 9.29
N GLY A 119 20.05 -9.47 9.37
CA GLY A 119 21.28 -9.37 10.15
C GLY A 119 22.50 -9.24 9.24
N VAL A 120 23.56 -9.99 9.56
CA VAL A 120 24.74 -10.06 8.68
C VAL A 120 24.40 -10.83 7.40
N VAL A 121 24.58 -10.19 6.26
CA VAL A 121 24.32 -10.76 4.93
C VAL A 121 25.64 -10.87 4.17
N MET A 122 25.86 -12.01 3.51
CA MET A 122 26.95 -12.19 2.56
C MET A 122 26.45 -12.06 1.12
N PRO A 123 26.84 -11.02 0.39
CA PRO A 123 26.75 -10.99 -1.06
C PRO A 123 28.03 -11.58 -1.67
N ILE A 124 27.94 -12.73 -2.36
CA ILE A 124 29.06 -13.33 -3.11
C ILE A 124 29.05 -12.75 -4.54
N ARG A 125 29.80 -11.66 -4.73
CA ARG A 125 29.80 -10.67 -5.85
C ARG A 125 28.40 -10.06 -6.12
N ALA A 126 27.98 -8.81 -5.84
CA ALA A 126 28.54 -7.47 -5.58
C ALA A 126 27.92 -6.79 -4.35
N ALA A 127 28.54 -5.74 -3.80
CA ALA A 127 28.08 -5.03 -2.61
C ALA A 127 27.25 -3.81 -2.98
N SER A 128 26.04 -3.72 -2.44
CA SER A 128 25.38 -2.44 -2.22
C SER A 128 26.02 -1.74 -1.01
N PRO A 129 26.06 -0.41 -1.02
CA PRO A 129 26.11 0.42 0.17
C PRO A 129 24.73 0.31 0.80
N ASP A 130 24.70 0.05 2.09
CA ASP A 130 23.51 -0.18 2.87
C ASP A 130 22.75 -1.42 2.44
N LEU A 131 21.88 -1.82 3.35
CA LEU A 131 20.75 -2.66 3.06
C LEU A 131 21.10 -4.16 2.96
N GLU A 132 21.10 -4.76 4.13
CA GLU A 132 20.00 -5.59 4.64
C GLU A 132 18.58 -5.47 3.99
N ASN A 133 18.42 -4.80 2.84
CA ASN A 133 17.23 -4.46 2.05
C ASN A 133 17.57 -3.98 0.59
N CYS A 134 18.81 -4.06 0.05
CA CYS A 134 19.16 -3.68 -1.34
C CYS A 134 19.20 -4.99 -2.11
N PRO A 135 18.34 -5.16 -3.10
CA PRO A 135 18.56 -6.04 -4.22
C PRO A 135 19.95 -5.83 -4.81
N ARG A 136 20.78 -6.85 -4.68
CA ARG A 136 22.14 -7.01 -5.21
C ARG A 136 22.43 -6.53 -6.64
N THR A 137 21.41 -6.27 -7.41
CA THR A 137 21.48 -5.59 -8.69
C THR A 137 21.63 -4.06 -8.62
N CYS A 138 21.91 -3.50 -7.45
CA CYS A 138 22.71 -2.27 -7.30
C CYS A 138 23.85 -2.18 -8.39
N TYR A 139 24.26 -3.31 -9.03
CA TYR A 139 25.33 -3.41 -10.03
C TYR A 139 25.05 -4.25 -11.31
N ARG A 140 23.83 -4.74 -11.60
CA ARG A 140 23.67 -5.78 -12.65
C ARG A 140 23.13 -5.31 -13.99
N LYS A 141 24.00 -4.66 -14.74
CA LYS A 141 24.05 -4.82 -16.21
C LYS A 141 25.40 -4.39 -16.75
N TYR A 142 26.14 -5.39 -17.22
CA TYR A 142 27.53 -5.32 -17.64
C TYR A 142 28.46 -5.06 -16.44
N ARG A 143 29.47 -5.92 -16.33
CA ARG A 143 30.12 -6.32 -15.07
C ARG A 143 31.30 -5.42 -14.74
N GLY A 144 31.32 -4.90 -13.52
CA GLY A 144 32.54 -4.31 -13.01
C GLY A 144 32.62 -3.47 -11.73
N ILE A 145 31.77 -3.57 -10.73
CA ILE A 145 32.17 -3.06 -9.41
C ILE A 145 31.50 -3.91 -8.36
N GLU A 146 32.13 -5.00 -7.91
CA GLU A 146 31.35 -6.03 -7.24
C GLU A 146 31.99 -6.72 -6.01
N GLY A 147 31.80 -6.16 -4.80
CA GLY A 147 31.42 -6.94 -3.60
C GLY A 147 32.42 -7.27 -2.50
N ASN A 148 31.88 -7.71 -1.34
CA ASN A 148 32.60 -8.08 -0.12
C ASN A 148 33.51 -9.31 -0.27
N GLU A 149 33.28 -10.14 -1.28
CA GLU A 149 34.27 -11.07 -1.83
C GLU A 149 34.23 -10.79 -3.33
N PRO A 150 35.05 -9.87 -3.84
CA PRO A 150 35.13 -9.69 -5.26
C PRO A 150 35.74 -10.93 -5.89
N SER A 151 35.51 -11.07 -7.20
CA SER A 151 36.20 -12.08 -7.98
C SER A 151 37.69 -12.01 -7.73
N GLU A 152 38.32 -13.16 -7.50
CA GLU A 152 39.77 -13.29 -7.51
C GLU A 152 40.37 -12.82 -8.86
N ASN A 153 39.56 -12.83 -9.93
CA ASN A 153 39.94 -12.32 -11.24
C ASN A 153 39.67 -10.82 -11.44
N THR A 154 38.78 -10.21 -10.66
CA THR A 154 38.39 -8.79 -10.83
C THR A 154 38.20 -8.03 -9.49
N PRO A 155 39.21 -7.95 -8.61
CA PRO A 155 39.05 -7.36 -7.27
C PRO A 155 39.13 -5.83 -7.21
N LEU A 156 39.69 -5.15 -8.21
CA LEU A 156 40.23 -3.81 -8.02
C LEU A 156 39.18 -2.72 -7.83
N SER A 157 38.10 -2.75 -8.62
CA SER A 157 37.01 -1.78 -8.53
C SER A 157 36.25 -1.87 -7.21
N ALA A 158 36.00 -3.09 -6.72
CA ALA A 158 35.37 -3.31 -5.42
C ALA A 158 36.24 -2.78 -4.28
N LEU A 159 37.56 -3.03 -4.32
CA LEU A 159 38.50 -2.49 -3.34
C LEU A 159 38.57 -0.95 -3.40
N LYS A 160 38.47 -0.34 -4.58
CA LYS A 160 38.39 1.11 -4.72
C LYS A 160 37.11 1.68 -4.10
N LEU A 161 35.97 1.03 -4.33
CA LEU A 161 34.67 1.40 -3.76
C LEU A 161 34.70 1.43 -2.23
N ALA A 162 35.50 0.55 -1.59
CA ALA A 162 35.67 0.55 -0.13
C ALA A 162 36.11 1.90 0.43
N GLY A 163 36.96 2.63 -0.29
CA GLY A 163 37.39 3.98 0.09
C GLY A 163 36.23 4.99 0.10
N PHE A 164 35.35 4.90 -0.89
CA PHE A 164 34.21 5.81 -1.04
C PHE A 164 33.14 5.58 0.03
N LEU A 165 33.00 4.38 0.58
CA LEU A 165 32.08 4.12 1.69
C LEU A 165 32.45 4.93 2.94
N ASN A 166 33.74 5.02 3.25
CA ASN A 166 34.20 5.85 4.36
C ASN A 166 33.91 7.33 4.11
N GLU A 167 34.14 7.81 2.89
CA GLU A 167 33.89 9.21 2.51
C GLU A 167 32.38 9.55 2.49
N ALA A 168 31.53 8.60 2.08
CA ALA A 168 30.08 8.74 2.09
C ALA A 168 29.47 8.73 3.50
N GLY A 169 30.24 8.34 4.52
CA GLY A 169 29.87 8.41 5.94
C GLY A 169 29.30 7.12 6.53
N PHE A 170 29.52 5.97 5.89
CA PHE A 170 29.04 4.68 6.39
C PHE A 170 29.72 4.33 7.72
N PRO A 171 28.98 3.89 8.76
CA PRO A 171 29.59 3.46 10.00
C PRO A 171 30.56 2.28 9.80
N PRO A 172 31.66 2.23 10.56
CA PRO A 172 32.60 1.12 10.50
C PRO A 172 31.92 -0.24 10.74
N GLY A 173 32.23 -1.21 9.88
CA GLY A 173 31.69 -2.57 9.96
C GLY A 173 30.38 -2.79 9.19
N VAL A 174 29.71 -1.75 8.70
CA VAL A 174 28.47 -1.90 7.91
C VAL A 174 28.72 -2.67 6.61
N LEU A 175 29.88 -2.43 5.99
CA LEU A 175 30.34 -3.14 4.81
C LEU A 175 31.82 -3.50 4.99
N ASN A 176 32.16 -4.76 4.69
CA ASN A 176 33.50 -5.30 4.90
C ASN A 176 33.91 -6.10 3.67
N ILE A 177 34.99 -5.69 2.98
CA ILE A 177 35.49 -6.40 1.80
C ILE A 177 36.65 -7.33 2.18
N VAL A 178 36.44 -8.62 2.00
CA VAL A 178 37.37 -9.74 2.13
C VAL A 178 37.59 -10.38 0.75
N ASN A 179 38.60 -9.92 0.03
CA ASN A 179 39.03 -10.53 -1.22
C ASN A 179 39.67 -11.91 -0.97
N GLY A 180 39.35 -12.92 -1.78
CA GLY A 180 40.00 -14.22 -1.69
C GLY A 180 39.46 -15.25 -2.67
N LEU A 181 39.91 -16.50 -2.50
CA LEU A 181 39.49 -17.62 -3.33
C LEU A 181 38.17 -18.20 -2.83
N GLY A 182 37.25 -18.53 -3.73
CA GLY A 182 35.96 -19.14 -3.40
C GLY A 182 36.05 -20.40 -2.50
N PRO A 183 36.96 -21.35 -2.74
CA PRO A 183 37.17 -22.51 -1.84
C PRO A 183 37.71 -22.19 -0.44
N VAL A 184 38.06 -20.93 -0.16
CA VAL A 184 38.60 -20.51 1.14
C VAL A 184 37.67 -19.50 1.79
N VAL A 185 37.52 -18.33 1.16
CA VAL A 185 36.71 -17.22 1.68
C VAL A 185 35.22 -17.50 1.46
N GLY A 186 34.82 -17.79 0.22
CA GLY A 186 33.43 -18.14 -0.11
C GLY A 186 32.90 -19.33 0.70
N GLU A 187 33.69 -20.40 0.87
CA GLU A 187 33.32 -21.55 1.70
C GLU A 187 33.21 -21.19 3.19
N ALA A 188 34.20 -20.47 3.73
CA ALA A 188 34.16 -20.04 5.13
C ALA A 188 32.90 -19.21 5.44
N MET A 189 32.57 -18.25 4.58
CA MET A 189 31.34 -17.47 4.75
C MET A 189 30.08 -18.32 4.53
N ALA A 190 30.10 -19.28 3.59
CA ALA A 190 28.95 -20.15 3.33
C ALA A 190 28.53 -20.98 4.56
N TYR A 191 29.52 -21.42 5.35
CA TYR A 191 29.31 -22.17 6.59
C TYR A 191 29.25 -21.30 7.85
N HIS A 192 29.57 -20.01 7.77
CA HIS A 192 29.67 -19.16 8.95
C HIS A 192 28.32 -19.05 9.71
N PRO A 193 28.28 -19.27 11.04
CA PRO A 193 27.04 -19.40 11.79
C PRO A 193 26.30 -18.07 12.05
N LEU A 194 27.01 -16.94 11.99
CA LEU A 194 26.43 -15.61 12.19
C LEU A 194 25.94 -14.94 10.90
N ILE A 195 26.28 -15.48 9.74
CA ILE A 195 25.73 -15.00 8.46
C ILE A 195 24.31 -15.54 8.33
N ARG A 196 23.32 -14.65 8.18
CA ARG A 196 21.89 -14.97 8.19
C ARG A 196 21.28 -15.09 6.80
N LYS A 197 21.95 -14.54 5.80
CA LYS A 197 21.57 -14.64 4.39
C LYS A 197 22.81 -14.70 3.51
N ILE A 198 22.75 -15.51 2.46
CA ILE A 198 23.70 -15.48 1.35
C ILE A 198 22.96 -15.10 0.07
N SER A 199 23.57 -14.22 -0.72
CA SER A 199 23.17 -13.98 -2.10
C SER A 199 24.33 -14.36 -3.01
N PHE A 200 24.15 -15.33 -3.91
CA PHE A 200 25.22 -15.86 -4.78
C PHE A 200 24.87 -15.76 -6.27
N THR A 201 25.88 -15.48 -7.09
CA THR A 201 25.78 -15.32 -8.55
C THR A 201 26.98 -15.97 -9.16
N GLY A 202 26.73 -16.85 -10.11
CA GLY A 202 27.77 -17.59 -10.77
C GLY A 202 27.25 -18.91 -11.27
N SER A 203 28.11 -19.92 -11.31
CA SER A 203 27.73 -21.21 -11.87
C SER A 203 26.67 -21.93 -11.04
N THR A 204 25.80 -22.67 -11.73
CA THR A 204 24.76 -23.49 -11.10
C THR A 204 25.34 -24.53 -10.13
N VAL A 205 26.52 -25.07 -10.44
CA VAL A 205 27.23 -26.04 -9.56
C VAL A 205 27.57 -25.43 -8.21
N ILE A 206 28.10 -24.20 -8.19
CA ILE A 206 28.40 -23.51 -6.94
C ILE A 206 27.12 -23.06 -6.24
N GLY A 207 26.09 -22.62 -6.98
CA GLY A 207 24.78 -22.30 -6.41
C GLY A 207 24.19 -23.46 -5.60
N ARG A 208 24.28 -24.71 -6.10
CA ARG A 208 23.86 -25.91 -5.36
C ARG A 208 24.69 -26.10 -4.08
N ARG A 209 26.01 -25.94 -4.15
CA ARG A 209 26.89 -26.03 -2.97
C ARG A 209 26.56 -24.99 -1.90
N ILE A 210 26.18 -23.78 -2.30
CA ILE A 210 25.72 -22.74 -1.36
C ILE A 210 24.42 -23.15 -0.66
N GLN A 211 23.45 -23.72 -1.39
CA GLN A 211 22.23 -24.24 -0.74
C GLN A 211 22.56 -25.39 0.22
N GLU A 212 23.42 -26.33 -0.18
CA GLU A 212 23.87 -27.41 0.69
C GLU A 212 24.57 -26.88 1.95
N ALA A 213 25.44 -25.89 1.81
CA ALA A 213 26.11 -25.26 2.93
C ALA A 213 25.12 -24.57 3.87
N SER A 214 24.10 -23.88 3.34
CA SER A 214 23.01 -23.32 4.16
C SER A 214 22.29 -24.41 4.95
N ALA A 215 21.88 -25.49 4.28
CA ALA A 215 21.19 -26.62 4.89
C ALA A 215 22.03 -27.30 5.99
N LYS A 216 23.34 -27.44 5.78
CA LYS A 216 24.27 -28.09 6.73
C LYS A 216 24.67 -27.20 7.90
N SER A 217 24.60 -25.87 7.77
CA SER A 217 25.11 -24.93 8.78
C SER A 217 24.01 -24.38 9.69
N ASN A 218 23.22 -23.42 9.22
CA ASN A 218 22.33 -22.62 10.07
C ASN A 218 21.00 -22.23 9.40
N LEU A 219 20.64 -22.87 8.28
CA LEU A 219 19.41 -22.58 7.52
C LEU A 219 19.26 -21.11 7.11
N LYS A 220 20.39 -20.44 6.87
CA LYS A 220 20.43 -19.07 6.35
C LYS A 220 19.66 -18.93 5.04
N ALA A 221 18.98 -17.82 4.84
CA ALA A 221 18.25 -17.56 3.60
C ALA A 221 19.23 -17.50 2.41
N VAL A 222 18.84 -18.07 1.26
CA VAL A 222 19.68 -18.10 0.06
C VAL A 222 18.93 -17.47 -1.13
N THR A 223 19.57 -16.51 -1.79
CA THR A 223 19.17 -16.02 -3.12
C THR A 223 20.22 -16.42 -4.13
N LEU A 224 19.80 -16.98 -5.25
CA LEU A 224 20.69 -17.48 -6.30
C LEU A 224 20.33 -16.89 -7.64
N GLU A 225 21.37 -16.46 -8.35
CA GLU A 225 21.27 -15.92 -9.69
C GLU A 225 22.33 -16.59 -10.55
N LEU A 226 21.92 -17.59 -11.33
CA LEU A 226 22.82 -18.58 -11.90
C LEU A 226 22.93 -18.40 -13.42
N GLY A 227 23.52 -19.39 -14.08
CA GLY A 227 23.69 -19.39 -15.52
C GLY A 227 22.38 -19.46 -16.30
N GLY A 228 22.47 -19.20 -17.60
CA GLY A 228 21.34 -19.28 -18.51
C GLY A 228 21.71 -19.92 -19.85
N LYS A 229 20.71 -20.53 -20.49
CA LYS A 229 20.79 -20.96 -21.89
C LYS A 229 19.60 -20.42 -22.67
N ASN A 230 19.60 -19.10 -22.77
CA ASN A 230 18.40 -18.31 -23.01
C ASN A 230 17.96 -18.40 -24.48
N PRO A 231 16.66 -18.67 -24.74
CA PRO A 231 16.11 -18.65 -26.08
C PRO A 231 15.97 -17.20 -26.59
N ASN A 232 16.30 -17.00 -27.87
CA ASN A 232 16.03 -15.79 -28.62
C ASN A 232 15.25 -16.17 -29.88
N ILE A 233 13.95 -15.91 -29.90
CA ILE A 233 13.01 -16.43 -30.90
C ILE A 233 12.68 -15.35 -31.92
N ILE A 234 12.87 -15.64 -33.20
CA ILE A 234 12.72 -14.70 -34.32
C ILE A 234 11.72 -15.28 -35.31
N PHE A 235 10.52 -14.69 -35.34
CA PHE A 235 9.46 -15.05 -36.28
C PHE A 235 9.67 -14.38 -37.64
N GLU A 236 9.06 -14.93 -38.68
CA GLU A 236 9.16 -14.45 -40.07
C GLU A 236 8.63 -13.03 -40.28
N ASP A 237 7.73 -12.58 -39.41
CA ASP A 237 7.17 -11.24 -39.44
C ASP A 237 7.98 -10.22 -38.63
N ALA A 238 9.11 -10.62 -38.05
CA ALA A 238 9.98 -9.73 -37.32
C ALA A 238 10.72 -8.74 -38.24
N ASN A 239 11.02 -7.55 -37.72
CA ASN A 239 12.01 -6.68 -38.33
C ASN A 239 13.40 -7.34 -38.26
N LEU A 240 13.86 -7.89 -39.39
CA LEU A 240 15.09 -8.67 -39.48
C LEU A 240 16.32 -7.87 -39.04
N ASP A 241 16.46 -6.63 -39.51
CA ASP A 241 17.60 -5.76 -39.19
C ASP A 241 17.70 -5.50 -37.68
N GLN A 242 16.56 -5.29 -37.02
CA GLN A 242 16.52 -5.13 -35.57
C GLN A 242 16.82 -6.45 -34.85
N ALA A 243 16.23 -7.56 -35.28
CA ALA A 243 16.47 -8.86 -34.69
C ALA A 243 17.96 -9.26 -34.73
N VAL A 244 18.65 -8.98 -35.83
CA VAL A 244 20.10 -9.19 -35.97
C VAL A 244 20.90 -8.31 -35.01
N LYS A 245 20.57 -7.01 -34.90
CA LYS A 245 21.26 -6.08 -33.99
C LYS A 245 21.13 -6.48 -32.51
N TRP A 246 19.95 -6.98 -32.12
CA TRP A 246 19.67 -7.39 -30.76
C TRP A 246 20.11 -8.83 -30.44
N ALA A 247 20.53 -9.62 -31.42
CA ALA A 247 21.07 -10.96 -31.22
C ALA A 247 22.49 -10.90 -30.60
N CYS A 248 22.58 -10.45 -29.34
CA CYS A 248 23.84 -10.28 -28.64
C CYS A 248 24.46 -11.62 -28.19
N ILE A 249 25.77 -11.75 -28.34
CA ILE A 249 26.59 -12.90 -27.88
C ILE A 249 27.77 -12.42 -27.03
N GLY A 250 28.04 -13.06 -25.88
CA GLY A 250 29.14 -12.66 -24.99
C GLY A 250 29.10 -13.26 -23.57
N GLN A 251 29.97 -12.76 -22.68
CA GLN A 251 30.09 -13.19 -21.27
C GLN A 251 28.96 -12.61 -20.38
N VAL A 252 27.71 -12.99 -20.66
CA VAL A 252 26.52 -12.51 -19.95
C VAL A 252 25.61 -13.71 -19.64
N CYS A 253 25.13 -13.84 -18.40
CA CYS A 253 24.26 -14.96 -18.01
C CYS A 253 22.93 -14.96 -18.77
N THR A 254 22.45 -13.77 -19.16
CA THR A 254 21.24 -13.58 -19.98
C THR A 254 21.50 -13.69 -21.48
N ALA A 255 22.71 -14.00 -21.95
CA ALA A 255 22.99 -14.06 -23.40
C ALA A 255 22.01 -14.98 -24.14
N GLY A 256 21.43 -14.49 -25.25
CA GLY A 256 20.50 -15.19 -26.14
C GLY A 256 21.20 -16.23 -27.00
N SER A 257 21.88 -17.16 -26.35
CA SER A 257 22.83 -18.09 -26.97
C SER A 257 22.17 -19.26 -27.72
N ARG A 258 20.85 -19.45 -27.59
CA ARG A 258 20.03 -20.27 -28.48
C ARG A 258 19.15 -19.36 -29.32
N ILE A 259 19.48 -19.19 -30.59
CA ILE A 259 18.72 -18.34 -31.49
C ILE A 259 17.81 -19.24 -32.33
N PHE A 260 16.50 -19.09 -32.19
CA PHE A 260 15.51 -19.82 -32.94
C PHE A 260 14.99 -18.93 -34.06
N VAL A 261 15.11 -19.37 -35.31
CA VAL A 261 14.70 -18.58 -36.49
C VAL A 261 13.70 -19.35 -37.32
N GLN A 262 12.58 -18.72 -37.66
CA GLN A 262 11.54 -19.36 -38.45
C GLN A 262 12.02 -19.65 -39.87
N GLU A 263 11.64 -20.82 -40.41
CA GLU A 263 12.23 -21.36 -41.65
C GLU A 263 12.20 -20.40 -42.85
N GLY A 264 11.18 -19.55 -42.97
CA GLY A 264 11.01 -18.60 -44.08
C GLY A 264 12.06 -17.48 -44.13
N ILE A 265 12.69 -17.13 -43.01
CA ILE A 265 13.70 -16.06 -42.93
C ILE A 265 15.07 -16.56 -42.45
N HIS A 266 15.22 -17.86 -42.20
CA HIS A 266 16.42 -18.44 -41.60
C HIS A 266 17.70 -18.10 -42.38
N ASP A 267 17.72 -18.32 -43.69
CA ASP A 267 18.95 -18.17 -44.47
C ASP A 267 19.35 -16.69 -44.59
N ALA A 268 18.37 -15.78 -44.76
CA ALA A 268 18.59 -14.33 -44.73
C ALA A 268 19.11 -13.85 -43.37
N PHE A 269 18.59 -14.41 -42.26
CA PHE A 269 19.10 -14.12 -40.92
C PHE A 269 20.54 -14.59 -40.74
N ILE A 270 20.88 -15.81 -41.18
CA ILE A 270 22.26 -16.33 -41.07
C ILE A 270 23.25 -15.46 -41.83
N GLU A 271 22.91 -15.02 -43.05
CA GLU A 271 23.74 -14.12 -43.84
C GLU A 271 23.98 -12.80 -43.10
N ALA A 272 22.91 -12.12 -42.68
CA ALA A 272 22.99 -10.84 -41.98
C ALA A 272 23.70 -10.96 -40.61
N PHE A 273 23.44 -12.02 -39.86
CA PHE A 273 24.05 -12.25 -38.55
C PHE A 273 25.54 -12.61 -38.67
N THR A 274 25.93 -13.33 -39.72
CA THR A 274 27.35 -13.60 -40.03
C THR A 274 28.09 -12.32 -40.40
N ALA A 275 27.48 -11.44 -41.20
CA ALA A 275 28.06 -10.13 -41.51
C ALA A 275 28.25 -9.27 -40.25
N ALA A 276 27.23 -9.20 -39.38
CA ALA A 276 27.31 -8.49 -38.11
C ALA A 276 28.42 -9.06 -37.18
N ALA A 277 28.58 -10.38 -37.12
CA ALA A 277 29.65 -11.02 -36.36
C ALA A 277 31.05 -10.67 -36.89
N GLN A 278 31.21 -10.54 -38.21
CA GLN A 278 32.47 -10.11 -38.84
C GLN A 278 32.78 -8.63 -38.55
N GLU A 279 31.77 -7.76 -38.54
CA GLU A 279 31.93 -6.36 -38.13
C GLU A 279 32.41 -6.27 -36.67
N ILE A 280 31.78 -7.04 -35.76
CA ILE A 280 32.20 -7.12 -34.34
C ILE A 280 33.64 -7.63 -34.24
N GLN A 281 34.01 -8.64 -35.03
CA GLN A 281 35.38 -9.17 -35.05
C GLN A 281 36.42 -8.09 -35.43
N GLY A 282 36.06 -7.16 -36.33
CA GLY A 282 36.91 -6.04 -36.74
C GLY A 282 37.15 -4.98 -35.64
N VAL A 283 36.34 -4.98 -34.59
CA VAL A 283 36.42 -4.03 -33.46
C VAL A 283 36.77 -4.72 -32.13
N ILE A 284 37.33 -5.93 -32.19
CA ILE A 284 37.98 -6.58 -31.05
C ILE A 284 39.38 -6.00 -30.84
N GLY A 285 39.74 -5.65 -29.61
CA GLY A 285 41.09 -5.18 -29.33
C GLY A 285 41.33 -4.75 -27.90
N ASP A 286 42.28 -3.84 -27.73
CA ASP A 286 42.63 -3.22 -26.45
C ASP A 286 41.38 -2.54 -25.84
N PRO A 287 40.98 -2.91 -24.61
CA PRO A 287 39.87 -2.29 -23.89
C PRO A 287 39.91 -0.75 -23.81
N PHE A 288 41.07 -0.12 -23.90
CA PHE A 288 41.21 1.35 -23.85
C PHE A 288 41.14 2.03 -25.22
N SER A 289 41.14 1.27 -26.32
CA SER A 289 41.00 1.85 -27.65
C SER A 289 39.57 2.37 -27.87
N ALA A 290 39.46 3.59 -28.39
CA ALA A 290 38.17 4.21 -28.72
C ALA A 290 37.39 3.46 -29.81
N SER A 291 38.07 2.64 -30.63
CA SER A 291 37.45 1.82 -31.68
C SER A 291 37.02 0.44 -31.19
N THR A 292 37.41 0.04 -29.97
CA THR A 292 37.15 -1.32 -29.48
C THR A 292 35.76 -1.41 -28.86
N MET A 293 34.97 -2.35 -29.37
CA MET A 293 33.60 -2.61 -28.89
C MET A 293 33.45 -4.00 -28.27
N HIS A 294 34.46 -4.85 -28.38
CA HIS A 294 34.48 -6.17 -27.75
C HIS A 294 35.88 -6.50 -27.20
N GLY A 295 35.92 -6.88 -25.93
CA GLY A 295 37.15 -7.18 -25.22
C GLY A 295 37.51 -8.68 -25.17
N PRO A 296 38.65 -9.02 -24.55
CA PRO A 296 39.04 -10.40 -24.31
C PRO A 296 38.16 -11.10 -23.26
N GLN A 297 38.31 -12.42 -23.16
CA GLN A 297 37.76 -13.21 -22.06
C GLN A 297 38.53 -12.90 -20.76
N VAL A 298 37.89 -13.05 -19.61
CA VAL A 298 38.45 -12.61 -18.32
C VAL A 298 39.71 -13.40 -17.90
N SER A 299 39.90 -14.62 -18.39
CA SER A 299 41.04 -15.47 -18.01
C SER A 299 41.33 -16.52 -19.06
N LYS A 300 42.56 -17.08 -19.01
CA LYS A 300 42.95 -18.25 -19.81
C LYS A 300 42.04 -19.45 -19.58
N THR A 301 41.65 -19.73 -18.33
CA THR A 301 40.73 -20.83 -18.00
C THR A 301 39.38 -20.68 -18.71
N GLN A 302 38.86 -19.46 -18.80
CA GLN A 302 37.61 -19.19 -19.50
C GLN A 302 37.77 -19.31 -21.02
N LEU A 303 38.86 -18.82 -21.59
CA LEU A 303 39.19 -19.02 -23.01
C LEU A 303 39.26 -20.51 -23.37
N ASP A 304 40.04 -21.29 -22.62
CA ASP A 304 40.23 -22.72 -22.86
C ASP A 304 38.91 -23.49 -22.76
N ARG A 305 38.05 -23.13 -21.78
CA ARG A 305 36.71 -23.69 -21.64
C ARG A 305 35.84 -23.42 -22.87
N ILE A 306 35.81 -22.18 -23.36
CA ILE A 306 34.99 -21.81 -24.54
C ILE A 306 35.49 -22.54 -25.78
N LEU A 307 36.81 -22.61 -26.00
CA LEU A 307 37.40 -23.36 -27.11
C LEU A 307 37.06 -24.86 -27.04
N GLY A 308 37.00 -25.43 -25.82
CA GLY A 308 36.51 -26.79 -25.58
C GLY A 308 35.07 -26.99 -26.11
N TYR A 309 34.15 -26.07 -25.81
CA TYR A 309 32.78 -26.13 -26.33
C TYR A 309 32.71 -25.98 -27.86
N ILE A 310 33.49 -25.07 -28.44
CA ILE A 310 33.55 -24.87 -29.89
C ILE A 310 34.03 -26.15 -30.60
N ASN A 311 35.10 -26.76 -30.09
CA ASN A 311 35.63 -28.00 -30.67
C ASN A 311 34.67 -29.17 -30.49
N GLY A 312 33.98 -29.25 -29.34
CA GLY A 312 32.91 -30.23 -29.11
C GLY A 312 31.76 -30.08 -30.10
N ALA A 313 31.28 -28.86 -30.34
CA ALA A 313 30.20 -28.58 -31.29
C ALA A 313 30.56 -29.02 -32.72
N LYS A 314 31.80 -28.74 -33.17
CA LYS A 314 32.31 -29.22 -34.46
C LYS A 314 32.31 -30.75 -34.53
N ALA A 315 32.75 -31.42 -33.46
CA ALA A 315 32.78 -32.88 -33.39
C ALA A 315 31.38 -33.52 -33.35
N GLU A 316 30.39 -32.83 -32.75
CA GLU A 316 28.98 -33.24 -32.74
C GLU A 316 28.26 -33.00 -34.09
N GLY A 317 28.92 -32.31 -35.03
CA GLY A 317 28.44 -32.09 -36.40
C GLY A 317 27.74 -30.75 -36.64
N ALA A 318 27.87 -29.78 -35.72
CA ALA A 318 27.40 -28.42 -35.96
C ALA A 318 28.29 -27.71 -37.00
N ILE A 319 27.70 -26.85 -37.82
CA ILE A 319 28.40 -26.13 -38.90
C ILE A 319 28.82 -24.75 -38.38
N VAL A 320 30.09 -24.39 -38.55
CA VAL A 320 30.57 -23.05 -38.21
C VAL A 320 30.23 -22.10 -39.37
N ALA A 321 29.32 -21.16 -39.14
CA ALA A 321 29.01 -20.10 -40.11
C ALA A 321 29.97 -18.90 -39.98
N ALA A 322 30.45 -18.61 -38.76
CA ALA A 322 31.41 -17.55 -38.49
C ALA A 322 32.32 -17.91 -37.31
N GLY A 323 33.57 -17.43 -37.33
CA GLY A 323 34.52 -17.55 -36.23
C GLY A 323 34.98 -18.97 -35.92
N GLY A 324 34.91 -19.38 -34.65
CA GLY A 324 35.21 -20.73 -34.20
C GLY A 324 36.67 -20.98 -33.84
N GLN A 325 37.46 -19.92 -33.61
CA GLN A 325 38.88 -19.99 -33.22
C GLN A 325 39.23 -18.86 -32.23
N ALA A 326 40.34 -19.03 -31.53
CA ALA A 326 40.98 -17.93 -30.80
C ALA A 326 41.52 -16.89 -31.80
N GLN A 327 41.56 -15.63 -31.40
CA GLN A 327 42.18 -14.59 -32.23
C GLN A 327 43.71 -14.64 -32.04
N SER A 328 44.45 -14.34 -33.11
CA SER A 328 45.91 -14.27 -33.05
C SER A 328 46.38 -13.05 -32.25
N GLY A 329 47.48 -13.21 -31.51
CA GLY A 329 48.09 -12.15 -30.69
C GLY A 329 48.11 -12.48 -29.21
N ASP A 330 48.54 -11.51 -28.40
CA ASP A 330 48.55 -11.60 -26.95
C ASP A 330 47.15 -11.35 -26.36
N GLY A 331 46.83 -12.08 -25.29
CA GLY A 331 45.57 -11.96 -24.56
C GLY A 331 44.51 -13.00 -24.89
N TYR A 332 43.39 -12.94 -24.16
CA TYR A 332 42.41 -14.02 -24.13
C TYR A 332 41.24 -13.80 -25.10
N PHE A 333 41.55 -13.48 -26.35
CA PHE A 333 40.55 -13.12 -27.35
C PHE A 333 39.97 -14.32 -28.10
N ILE A 334 38.70 -14.24 -28.43
CA ILE A 334 38.00 -15.27 -29.18
C ILE A 334 37.10 -14.64 -30.25
N GLN A 335 37.06 -15.26 -31.43
CA GLN A 335 36.20 -14.80 -32.52
C GLN A 335 34.73 -15.00 -32.15
N PRO A 336 33.84 -14.03 -32.46
CA PRO A 336 32.40 -14.25 -32.39
C PRO A 336 32.03 -15.46 -33.24
N THR A 337 31.45 -16.47 -32.62
CA THR A 337 31.25 -17.78 -33.24
C THR A 337 29.77 -18.08 -33.42
N ILE A 338 29.37 -18.38 -34.65
CA ILE A 338 27.99 -18.74 -34.99
C ILE A 338 27.98 -20.18 -35.48
N PHE A 339 27.20 -21.03 -34.81
CA PHE A 339 26.91 -22.39 -35.25
C PHE A 339 25.52 -22.49 -35.87
N THR A 340 25.42 -23.16 -37.01
CA THR A 340 24.16 -23.54 -37.66
C THR A 340 24.05 -25.07 -37.75
N GLY A 341 22.88 -25.57 -38.15
CA GLY A 341 22.63 -27.02 -38.19
C GLY A 341 22.68 -27.67 -36.80
N CYS A 342 22.42 -26.90 -35.75
CA CYS A 342 22.45 -27.37 -34.37
C CYS A 342 21.25 -28.28 -34.08
N LYS A 343 21.49 -29.40 -33.39
CA LYS A 343 20.44 -30.31 -32.91
C LYS A 343 20.15 -30.04 -31.42
N PRO A 344 18.90 -30.20 -30.95
CA PRO A 344 18.53 -29.89 -29.57
C PRO A 344 19.40 -30.56 -28.50
N ASN A 345 19.87 -31.79 -28.74
CA ASN A 345 20.66 -32.57 -27.78
C ASN A 345 22.17 -32.26 -27.78
N MET A 346 22.65 -31.36 -28.63
CA MET A 346 24.07 -30.98 -28.65
C MET A 346 24.46 -30.22 -27.38
N LYS A 347 25.68 -30.42 -26.89
CA LYS A 347 26.16 -29.74 -25.68
C LYS A 347 26.16 -28.22 -25.84
N ILE A 348 26.50 -27.73 -27.03
CA ILE A 348 26.48 -26.29 -27.33
C ILE A 348 25.08 -25.67 -27.26
N VAL A 349 24.03 -26.48 -27.40
CA VAL A 349 22.62 -26.07 -27.27
C VAL A 349 22.16 -26.19 -25.82
N GLN A 350 22.60 -27.20 -25.08
CA GLN A 350 22.11 -27.49 -23.72
C GLN A 350 22.89 -26.76 -22.61
N GLU A 351 24.18 -26.54 -22.78
CA GLU A 351 25.06 -26.01 -21.73
C GLU A 351 25.45 -24.54 -21.95
N GLU A 352 25.63 -23.82 -20.84
CA GLU A 352 26.13 -22.45 -20.85
C GLU A 352 27.63 -22.42 -21.19
N VAL A 353 27.95 -21.79 -22.32
CA VAL A 353 29.32 -21.62 -22.82
C VAL A 353 30.00 -20.42 -22.15
N PHE A 354 29.23 -19.36 -21.91
CA PHE A 354 29.68 -18.11 -21.30
C PHE A 354 30.80 -17.42 -22.10
N GLY A 355 30.60 -17.31 -23.42
CA GLY A 355 31.48 -16.65 -24.38
C GLY A 355 30.67 -16.17 -25.60
N PRO A 356 31.28 -15.51 -26.60
CA PRO A 356 30.58 -15.01 -27.77
C PRO A 356 30.29 -16.14 -28.77
N VAL A 357 29.46 -17.11 -28.37
CA VAL A 357 29.07 -18.27 -29.16
C VAL A 357 27.55 -18.42 -29.20
N ALA A 358 26.98 -18.41 -30.41
CA ALA A 358 25.55 -18.66 -30.64
C ALA A 358 25.32 -20.01 -31.35
N ALA A 359 24.27 -20.70 -30.94
CA ALA A 359 23.70 -21.84 -31.65
C ALA A 359 22.39 -21.41 -32.31
N VAL A 360 22.33 -21.44 -33.64
CA VAL A 360 21.14 -21.09 -34.42
C VAL A 360 20.38 -22.36 -34.80
N ILE A 361 19.08 -22.36 -34.51
CA ILE A 361 18.17 -23.50 -34.66
C ILE A 361 16.98 -23.03 -35.50
N LYS A 362 16.60 -23.83 -36.50
CA LYS A 362 15.45 -23.57 -37.36
C LYS A 362 14.17 -24.11 -36.70
N PHE A 363 13.06 -23.39 -36.81
CA PHE A 363 11.74 -23.87 -36.38
C PHE A 363 10.66 -23.54 -37.43
N LYS A 364 9.50 -24.19 -37.33
CA LYS A 364 8.38 -23.99 -38.27
C LYS A 364 7.15 -23.36 -37.62
N THR A 365 6.75 -23.85 -36.44
CA THR A 365 5.52 -23.41 -35.77
C THR A 365 5.77 -22.76 -34.41
N GLU A 366 4.80 -21.97 -33.94
CA GLU A 366 4.80 -21.30 -32.63
C GLU A 366 4.90 -22.34 -31.50
N GLU A 367 4.18 -23.46 -31.61
CA GLU A 367 4.16 -24.53 -30.62
C GLU A 367 5.51 -25.24 -30.52
N GLU A 368 6.11 -25.58 -31.66
CA GLU A 368 7.40 -26.25 -31.74
C GLU A 368 8.51 -25.42 -31.08
N VAL A 369 8.55 -24.10 -31.34
CA VAL A 369 9.59 -23.24 -30.78
C VAL A 369 9.41 -23.00 -29.29
N ILE A 370 8.18 -22.95 -28.78
CA ILE A 370 7.92 -22.86 -27.34
C ILE A 370 8.42 -24.12 -26.64
N GLU A 371 8.13 -25.31 -27.18
CA GLU A 371 8.61 -26.57 -26.61
C GLU A 371 10.14 -26.62 -26.58
N MET A 372 10.81 -26.32 -27.70
CA MET A 372 12.27 -26.30 -27.76
C MET A 372 12.89 -25.22 -26.85
N ALA A 373 12.27 -24.04 -26.75
CA ALA A 373 12.75 -22.96 -25.90
C ALA A 373 12.68 -23.34 -24.42
N ASN A 374 11.63 -24.04 -24.00
CA ASN A 374 11.44 -24.52 -22.63
C ASN A 374 12.18 -25.82 -22.32
N ASP A 375 12.61 -26.60 -23.33
CA ASP A 375 13.49 -27.76 -23.16
C ASP A 375 14.92 -27.34 -22.78
N SER A 376 15.06 -26.88 -21.54
CA SER A 376 16.30 -26.51 -20.90
C SER A 376 16.17 -26.61 -19.38
N LEU A 377 17.26 -26.97 -18.71
CA LEU A 377 17.37 -26.89 -17.26
C LEU A 377 17.38 -25.44 -16.74
N TYR A 378 17.69 -24.50 -17.63
CA TYR A 378 17.78 -23.07 -17.36
C TYR A 378 16.46 -22.35 -17.68
N GLY A 379 16.27 -21.18 -17.07
CA GLY A 379 15.10 -20.34 -17.27
C GLY A 379 15.37 -18.89 -16.87
N LEU A 380 16.53 -18.33 -17.24
CA LEU A 380 16.89 -16.98 -16.80
C LEU A 380 16.13 -15.91 -17.60
N ALA A 381 16.36 -15.85 -18.90
CA ALA A 381 15.82 -14.81 -19.76
C ALA A 381 15.40 -15.36 -21.13
N SER A 382 14.62 -14.58 -21.88
CA SER A 382 14.25 -14.89 -23.26
C SER A 382 14.00 -13.64 -24.10
N GLY A 383 14.02 -13.79 -25.42
CA GLY A 383 13.67 -12.74 -26.37
C GLY A 383 12.68 -13.26 -27.42
N VAL A 384 11.75 -12.41 -27.84
CA VAL A 384 10.73 -12.71 -28.85
C VAL A 384 10.67 -11.55 -29.84
N PHE A 385 10.94 -11.83 -31.11
CA PHE A 385 10.91 -10.87 -32.20
C PHE A 385 9.75 -11.18 -33.14
N THR A 386 8.79 -10.28 -33.23
CA THR A 386 7.58 -10.38 -34.08
C THR A 386 6.86 -9.03 -34.11
N GLU A 387 6.23 -8.68 -35.23
CA GLU A 387 5.36 -7.50 -35.35
C GLU A 387 3.91 -7.82 -34.92
N ASN A 388 3.58 -9.10 -34.69
CA ASN A 388 2.28 -9.52 -34.19
C ASN A 388 2.19 -9.44 -32.66
N SER A 389 1.44 -8.46 -32.15
CA SER A 389 1.24 -8.24 -30.71
C SER A 389 0.60 -9.42 -29.97
N SER A 390 -0.35 -10.12 -30.61
CA SER A 390 -1.03 -11.26 -30.00
C SER A 390 -0.07 -12.43 -29.81
N ARG A 391 0.79 -12.68 -30.81
CA ARG A 391 1.86 -13.68 -30.75
C ARG A 391 2.88 -13.30 -29.68
N ALA A 392 3.35 -12.06 -29.68
CA ALA A 392 4.34 -11.59 -28.71
C ALA A 392 3.91 -11.89 -27.26
N ILE A 393 2.65 -11.57 -26.91
CA ILE A 393 2.11 -11.82 -25.57
C ILE A 393 1.94 -13.32 -25.29
N ARG A 394 1.35 -14.10 -26.22
CA ARG A 394 1.15 -15.55 -26.02
C ARG A 394 2.46 -16.29 -25.82
N VAL A 395 3.44 -16.04 -26.69
CA VAL A 395 4.75 -16.68 -26.62
C VAL A 395 5.46 -16.24 -25.34
N ALA A 396 5.48 -14.95 -25.01
CA ALA A 396 6.12 -14.48 -23.79
C ALA A 396 5.54 -15.09 -22.51
N HIS A 397 4.21 -15.33 -22.46
CA HIS A 397 3.56 -16.01 -21.33
C HIS A 397 3.88 -17.50 -21.25
N ALA A 398 4.11 -18.15 -22.40
CA ALA A 398 4.39 -19.58 -22.47
C ALA A 398 5.85 -19.93 -22.14
N LEU A 399 6.77 -18.96 -22.21
CA LEU A 399 8.19 -19.17 -21.92
C LEU A 399 8.45 -19.25 -20.41
N GLU A 400 9.15 -20.30 -19.99
CA GLU A 400 9.50 -20.57 -18.59
C GLU A 400 10.79 -19.83 -18.20
N THR A 401 10.80 -18.51 -18.38
CA THR A 401 11.93 -17.63 -18.09
C THR A 401 11.55 -16.49 -17.17
N GLY A 402 12.45 -16.04 -16.30
CA GLY A 402 12.14 -14.96 -15.36
C GLY A 402 12.06 -13.56 -15.98
N MET A 403 12.66 -13.36 -17.16
CA MET A 403 12.48 -12.14 -17.96
C MET A 403 12.29 -12.48 -19.44
N THR A 404 11.40 -11.75 -20.11
CA THR A 404 11.18 -11.86 -21.55
C THR A 404 11.19 -10.48 -22.19
N TRP A 405 12.05 -10.29 -23.18
CA TRP A 405 12.06 -9.07 -24.01
C TRP A 405 11.29 -9.30 -25.30
N ILE A 406 10.45 -8.33 -25.67
CA ILE A 406 9.76 -8.32 -26.97
C ILE A 406 10.43 -7.26 -27.84
N ASN A 407 10.85 -7.63 -29.06
CA ASN A 407 11.51 -6.77 -30.06
C ASN A 407 12.74 -6.01 -29.53
N SER A 408 13.40 -6.56 -28.52
CA SER A 408 14.67 -6.10 -27.96
C SER A 408 15.33 -7.27 -27.22
N TYR A 409 16.55 -7.07 -26.73
CA TYR A 409 17.22 -8.08 -25.90
C TYR A 409 18.20 -7.41 -24.95
N ASN A 410 18.31 -7.90 -23.70
CA ASN A 410 19.16 -7.27 -22.68
C ASN A 410 18.90 -5.75 -22.56
N ASN A 411 17.64 -5.31 -22.70
CA ASN A 411 17.20 -3.94 -22.46
C ASN A 411 16.21 -3.91 -21.28
N SER A 412 16.66 -3.39 -20.14
CA SER A 412 16.13 -3.66 -18.81
C SER A 412 16.58 -2.51 -17.93
N GLU A 413 15.65 -2.06 -17.11
CA GLU A 413 15.79 -0.96 -16.21
C GLU A 413 15.84 -1.46 -14.76
N HIS A 414 16.52 -0.72 -13.90
CA HIS A 414 16.70 -1.09 -12.50
C HIS A 414 15.39 -1.22 -11.67
N PRO A 415 14.24 -0.62 -12.03
CA PRO A 415 12.98 -0.89 -11.34
C PRO A 415 12.36 -2.25 -11.68
N VAL A 416 12.81 -2.92 -12.75
CA VAL A 416 12.24 -4.19 -13.24
C VAL A 416 12.95 -5.37 -12.57
N PRO A 417 12.23 -6.32 -11.94
CA PRO A 417 12.85 -7.46 -11.28
C PRO A 417 13.63 -8.33 -12.26
N PHE A 418 14.70 -8.92 -11.76
CA PHE A 418 15.59 -9.81 -12.47
C PHE A 418 15.76 -11.08 -11.65
N GLY A 419 15.46 -12.23 -12.22
CA GLY A 419 15.75 -13.52 -11.58
C GLY A 419 15.46 -14.69 -12.50
N GLY A 420 15.92 -15.88 -12.13
CA GLY A 420 15.78 -17.08 -12.95
C GLY A 420 14.68 -18.03 -12.49
N PHE A 421 14.00 -18.65 -13.45
CA PHE A 421 13.20 -19.86 -13.25
C PHE A 421 14.11 -21.10 -13.23
N LYS A 422 13.55 -22.24 -12.82
CA LYS A 422 14.22 -23.56 -12.83
C LYS A 422 15.57 -23.52 -12.11
N GLN A 423 16.65 -23.94 -12.75
CA GLN A 423 17.99 -23.95 -12.18
C GLN A 423 18.79 -22.66 -12.46
N SER A 424 18.15 -21.65 -13.05
CA SER A 424 18.77 -20.34 -13.26
C SER A 424 18.69 -19.44 -12.03
N GLY A 425 17.93 -19.80 -11.00
CA GLY A 425 17.94 -19.02 -9.77
C GLY A 425 16.89 -19.42 -8.75
N VAL A 426 16.99 -18.79 -7.58
CA VAL A 426 15.99 -18.82 -6.51
C VAL A 426 15.93 -17.43 -5.88
N GLY A 427 14.74 -16.83 -5.89
CA GLY A 427 14.54 -15.43 -5.51
C GLY A 427 14.73 -14.49 -6.69
N THR A 428 14.72 -13.20 -6.40
CA THR A 428 14.87 -12.13 -7.38
C THR A 428 15.81 -11.06 -6.86
N GLU A 429 16.38 -10.33 -7.81
CA GLU A 429 17.10 -9.08 -7.66
C GLU A 429 16.34 -7.98 -8.46
N LEU A 430 16.76 -6.72 -8.35
CA LEU A 430 16.12 -5.49 -8.86
C LEU A 430 14.69 -5.22 -8.38
N GLY A 431 14.24 -4.00 -8.69
CA GLY A 431 12.91 -3.52 -8.37
C GLY A 431 12.57 -3.56 -6.88
N GLU A 432 11.28 -3.45 -6.61
CA GLU A 432 10.71 -3.60 -5.27
C GLU A 432 10.79 -5.05 -4.77
N TYR A 433 10.63 -6.02 -5.68
CA TYR A 433 10.52 -7.45 -5.34
C TYR A 433 11.70 -7.94 -4.51
N ALA A 434 12.89 -7.47 -4.84
CA ALA A 434 14.06 -7.96 -4.18
C ALA A 434 14.30 -7.31 -2.81
N LEU A 435 13.63 -6.20 -2.44
CA LEU A 435 13.64 -5.70 -1.06
C LEU A 435 13.18 -6.84 -0.12
N ASN A 436 12.17 -7.60 -0.56
CA ASN A 436 11.63 -8.73 0.20
C ASN A 436 12.64 -9.86 0.38
N THR A 437 13.65 -10.01 -0.50
CA THR A 437 14.64 -11.07 -0.34
C THR A 437 15.68 -10.75 0.72
N TYR A 438 15.75 -9.49 1.18
CA TYR A 438 16.67 -9.03 2.23
C TYR A 438 15.94 -8.69 3.55
N THR A 439 14.61 -8.63 3.56
CA THR A 439 13.81 -8.53 4.78
C THR A 439 13.40 -9.91 5.32
N GLN A 440 13.39 -10.06 6.64
CA GLN A 440 12.57 -11.03 7.38
C GLN A 440 11.27 -10.37 7.86
N VAL A 441 10.13 -10.94 7.47
CA VAL A 441 8.83 -10.48 7.95
C VAL A 441 8.63 -10.92 9.40
N LYS A 442 8.43 -9.97 10.30
CA LYS A 442 8.06 -10.19 11.70
C LYS A 442 6.62 -9.79 11.91
N ALA A 443 5.75 -10.77 12.19
CA ALA A 443 4.39 -10.49 12.64
C ALA A 443 4.41 -10.12 14.13
N LYS A 444 3.86 -8.97 14.47
CA LYS A 444 3.61 -8.54 15.85
C LYS A 444 2.14 -8.67 16.13
N ASN A 445 1.84 -9.39 17.20
CA ASN A 445 0.49 -9.59 17.70
C ASN A 445 0.45 -8.95 19.08
N THR A 446 -0.22 -7.82 19.19
CA THR A 446 -0.44 -7.13 20.46
C THR A 446 -1.90 -7.36 20.84
N ASN A 447 -2.12 -8.18 21.85
CA ASN A 447 -3.41 -8.17 22.53
C ASN A 447 -3.44 -6.90 23.36
N PHE A 448 -4.46 -6.07 23.16
CA PHE A 448 -4.68 -4.97 24.07
C PHE A 448 -5.17 -5.58 25.38
N VAL A 449 -4.43 -5.30 26.46
CA VAL A 449 -4.91 -5.56 27.80
C VAL A 449 -6.09 -4.62 27.98
N ILE A 450 -7.30 -5.13 27.82
CA ILE A 450 -8.43 -4.56 28.54
C ILE A 450 -8.04 -4.72 30.01
N PRO A 451 -7.97 -3.64 30.80
CA PRO A 451 -7.71 -3.75 32.22
C PRO A 451 -8.77 -4.67 32.80
N VAL A 452 -8.40 -5.93 33.04
CA VAL A 452 -9.11 -6.72 34.02
C VAL A 452 -8.71 -6.08 35.33
N ASP A 453 -9.59 -5.25 35.86
CA ASP A 453 -9.37 -4.61 37.15
C ASP A 453 -9.13 -5.72 38.18
N LYS A 454 -7.86 -5.93 38.52
CA LYS A 454 -7.42 -7.00 39.43
C LYS A 454 -7.76 -6.67 40.88
N ASP A 455 -8.07 -5.41 41.18
CA ASP A 455 -8.50 -4.97 42.51
C ASP A 455 -9.97 -5.30 42.80
N ASN A 456 -10.71 -5.82 41.82
CA ASN A 456 -12.07 -6.33 42.03
C ASN A 456 -12.12 -7.81 42.48
N ARG A 457 -10.98 -8.42 42.85
CA ARG A 457 -10.98 -9.78 43.46
C ARG A 457 -11.11 -9.80 44.98
N GLU A 458 -10.94 -8.68 45.69
CA GLU A 458 -11.05 -8.64 47.16
C GLU A 458 -12.11 -7.69 47.71
N ASN A 459 -12.77 -6.88 46.89
CA ASN A 459 -13.89 -6.02 47.31
C ASN A 459 -15.25 -6.45 46.74
N GLN A 460 -15.54 -7.75 46.69
CA GLN A 460 -16.93 -8.23 46.66
C GLN A 460 -17.58 -8.10 48.05
N THR A 461 -17.55 -6.89 48.62
CA THR A 461 -18.64 -6.49 49.50
C THR A 461 -19.84 -6.27 48.59
N TRP A 462 -20.72 -7.27 48.58
CA TRP A 462 -22.10 -7.13 48.19
C TRP A 462 -22.70 -5.93 48.91
N LEU A 463 -22.62 -4.75 48.28
CA LEU A 463 -23.60 -3.71 48.53
C LEU A 463 -24.89 -4.24 47.92
N LEU A 464 -25.61 -4.98 48.76
CA LEU A 464 -27.05 -5.12 48.65
C LEU A 464 -27.60 -3.71 48.44
N LEU A 465 -27.89 -3.38 47.18
CA LEU A 465 -28.92 -2.39 46.91
C LEU A 465 -30.18 -2.89 47.60
N PRO A 466 -30.96 -2.00 48.23
CA PRO A 466 -32.26 -2.38 48.73
C PRO A 466 -33.04 -3.00 47.56
N ASP A 467 -33.48 -4.22 47.82
CA ASP A 467 -34.36 -5.06 47.02
C ASP A 467 -35.41 -4.21 46.26
N THR A 468 -35.14 -3.83 45.02
CA THR A 468 -36.23 -3.50 44.09
C THR A 468 -36.73 -4.84 43.56
N GLY A 469 -37.55 -5.48 44.38
CA GLY A 469 -38.08 -6.82 44.12
C GLY A 469 -38.80 -6.94 42.77
N PRO A 470 -39.11 -8.17 42.34
CA PRO A 470 -39.86 -8.42 41.11
C PRO A 470 -41.25 -7.77 41.21
N GLY A 471 -41.48 -6.68 40.46
CA GLY A 471 -42.76 -5.97 40.41
C GLY A 471 -42.72 -4.44 40.47
N ALA A 472 -41.60 -3.78 40.18
CA ALA A 472 -41.57 -2.31 40.09
C ALA A 472 -42.33 -1.82 38.85
N TRP A 473 -43.37 -1.03 39.08
CA TRP A 473 -44.15 -0.34 38.05
C TRP A 473 -43.74 1.12 38.01
N ALA A 474 -43.64 1.71 36.83
CA ALA A 474 -43.27 3.10 36.66
C ALA A 474 -44.12 3.79 35.59
N ARG A 475 -43.93 5.09 35.39
CA ARG A 475 -44.73 5.86 34.44
C ARG A 475 -44.14 5.75 33.03
N ALA A 476 -45.01 5.67 32.03
CA ALA A 476 -44.66 5.82 30.62
C ALA A 476 -45.78 6.55 29.87
N ALA A 477 -45.42 7.28 28.81
CA ALA A 477 -46.38 7.89 27.89
C ALA A 477 -46.42 7.08 26.59
N VAL A 478 -47.60 6.50 26.32
CA VAL A 478 -47.77 5.46 25.32
C VAL A 478 -48.69 5.96 24.22
N ILE A 479 -48.27 5.76 22.97
CA ILE A 479 -49.09 5.96 21.78
C ILE A 479 -49.86 4.67 21.55
N THR A 480 -51.17 4.69 21.78
CA THR A 480 -52.08 3.54 21.58
C THR A 480 -52.86 3.62 20.27
N GLN A 481 -53.03 4.83 19.74
CA GLN A 481 -53.73 5.13 18.50
C GLN A 481 -53.02 6.30 17.79
N LEU A 482 -52.94 6.25 16.46
CA LEU A 482 -52.42 7.35 15.66
C LEU A 482 -53.55 8.30 15.26
N GLY A 483 -53.29 9.60 15.30
CA GLY A 483 -54.18 10.64 14.82
C GLY A 483 -53.89 12.02 15.42
N PRO A 484 -54.22 13.11 14.71
CA PRO A 484 -53.92 14.49 15.12
C PRO A 484 -54.67 14.99 16.36
N LYS A 485 -55.63 14.21 16.88
CA LYS A 485 -56.44 14.52 18.06
C LYS A 485 -56.32 13.48 19.17
N GLU A 486 -55.42 12.52 19.01
CA GLU A 486 -55.19 11.48 20.01
C GLU A 486 -54.16 11.98 21.03
N ASP A 487 -54.48 11.86 22.32
CA ASP A 487 -53.55 12.16 23.41
C ASP A 487 -52.70 10.93 23.74
N LEU A 488 -51.53 11.17 24.33
CA LEU A 488 -50.72 10.08 24.87
C LEU A 488 -51.42 9.48 26.09
N VAL A 489 -51.45 8.15 26.15
CA VAL A 489 -51.94 7.43 27.33
C VAL A 489 -50.83 7.42 28.38
N LEU A 490 -51.09 8.04 29.53
CA LEU A 490 -50.21 8.01 30.68
C LEU A 490 -50.39 6.70 31.44
N ASP A 491 -49.55 5.72 31.11
CA ASP A 491 -49.47 4.45 31.82
C ASP A 491 -48.70 4.67 33.13
N THR A 492 -49.39 4.53 34.27
CA THR A 492 -48.77 4.64 35.60
C THR A 492 -48.29 3.29 36.14
N ALA A 493 -48.54 2.22 35.39
CA ALA A 493 -48.18 0.85 35.72
C ALA A 493 -47.36 0.19 34.59
N HIS A 494 -46.40 0.94 34.02
CA HIS A 494 -45.52 0.40 32.99
C HIS A 494 -44.49 -0.55 33.63
N PRO A 495 -44.29 -1.77 33.10
CA PRO A 495 -43.38 -2.74 33.70
C PRO A 495 -41.92 -2.28 33.60
N VAL A 496 -41.21 -2.22 34.73
CA VAL A 496 -39.77 -1.96 34.75
C VAL A 496 -39.02 -3.29 34.68
N PRO A 497 -38.13 -3.50 33.69
CA PRO A 497 -37.29 -4.69 33.63
C PRO A 497 -36.43 -4.80 34.89
N SER A 498 -36.48 -5.95 35.57
CA SER A 498 -35.62 -6.21 36.71
C SER A 498 -34.15 -6.31 36.26
N PRO A 499 -33.16 -5.98 37.12
CA PRO A 499 -31.75 -6.19 36.81
C PRO A 499 -31.42 -7.61 36.35
N ALA A 500 -32.09 -8.62 36.92
CA ALA A 500 -31.92 -10.03 36.56
C ALA A 500 -32.45 -10.41 35.16
N THR A 501 -33.35 -9.60 34.60
CA THR A 501 -33.94 -9.82 33.26
C THR A 501 -33.20 -9.10 32.13
N LEU A 502 -32.20 -8.27 32.45
CA LEU A 502 -31.36 -7.60 31.46
C LEU A 502 -30.44 -8.60 30.76
N GLN A 503 -30.37 -8.52 29.43
CA GLN A 503 -29.44 -9.32 28.62
C GLN A 503 -27.99 -8.85 28.80
N PRO A 504 -26.99 -9.73 28.55
CA PRO A 504 -25.61 -9.30 28.43
C PRO A 504 -25.46 -8.17 27.40
N GLY A 505 -24.85 -7.06 27.81
CA GLY A 505 -24.70 -5.84 27.03
C GLY A 505 -25.79 -4.78 27.28
N GLN A 506 -26.86 -5.08 28.00
CA GLN A 506 -27.92 -4.12 28.33
C GLN A 506 -27.67 -3.38 29.64
N CYS A 507 -28.19 -2.16 29.74
CA CYS A 507 -28.27 -1.40 30.98
C CYS A 507 -29.66 -0.81 31.17
N LEU A 508 -30.13 -0.74 32.41
CA LEU A 508 -31.34 -0.04 32.80
C LEU A 508 -30.98 1.39 33.19
N ILE A 509 -31.67 2.36 32.62
CA ILE A 509 -31.41 3.79 32.81
C ILE A 509 -32.65 4.44 33.41
N LYS A 510 -32.48 5.15 34.52
CA LYS A 510 -33.52 6.00 35.10
C LYS A 510 -33.49 7.36 34.41
N ILE A 511 -34.52 7.67 33.63
CA ILE A 511 -34.61 8.89 32.84
C ILE A 511 -34.82 10.08 33.77
N SER A 512 -34.06 11.15 33.53
CA SER A 512 -34.15 12.43 34.23
C SER A 512 -34.73 13.52 33.34
N TYR A 513 -34.41 13.49 32.05
CA TYR A 513 -34.96 14.38 31.03
C TYR A 513 -35.24 13.58 29.77
N ALA A 514 -36.36 13.87 29.12
CA ALA A 514 -36.67 13.37 27.78
C ALA A 514 -37.05 14.55 26.89
N GLY A 515 -36.63 14.50 25.63
CA GLY A 515 -36.97 15.54 24.66
C GLY A 515 -38.33 15.29 24.01
N VAL A 516 -38.93 16.36 23.50
CA VAL A 516 -40.10 16.31 22.63
C VAL A 516 -39.67 16.83 21.27
N CYS A 517 -39.50 15.92 20.32
CA CYS A 517 -39.11 16.26 18.96
C CYS A 517 -40.35 16.42 18.07
N HIS A 518 -40.25 17.24 17.02
CA HIS A 518 -41.33 17.33 16.02
C HIS A 518 -41.61 15.98 15.34
N SER A 519 -40.59 15.12 15.26
CA SER A 519 -40.74 13.74 14.79
C SER A 519 -41.67 12.90 15.67
N ASP A 520 -41.71 13.13 16.99
CA ASP A 520 -42.68 12.47 17.88
C ASP A 520 -44.11 12.86 17.52
N LEU A 521 -44.34 14.14 17.22
CA LEU A 521 -45.64 14.65 16.81
C LEU A 521 -46.05 14.09 15.44
N SER A 522 -45.15 14.06 14.46
CA SER A 522 -45.44 13.49 13.15
C SER A 522 -45.72 11.99 13.19
N VAL A 523 -45.04 11.26 14.08
CA VAL A 523 -45.35 9.86 14.37
C VAL A 523 -46.75 9.73 14.96
N LYS A 524 -47.08 10.49 16.01
CA LYS A 524 -48.42 10.47 16.64
C LYS A 524 -49.54 10.81 15.65
N ASN A 525 -49.31 11.81 14.79
CA ASN A 525 -50.33 12.34 13.88
C ASN A 525 -50.52 11.50 12.60
N ASP A 526 -49.69 10.48 12.37
CA ASP A 526 -49.62 9.67 11.15
C ASP A 526 -49.25 10.48 9.88
N ASP A 527 -48.40 11.50 10.02
CA ASP A 527 -48.01 12.38 8.90
C ASP A 527 -47.17 11.66 7.83
N TRP A 528 -46.52 10.54 8.21
CA TRP A 528 -45.56 9.80 7.38
C TRP A 528 -46.10 8.47 6.83
N GLY A 529 -47.20 7.95 7.36
CA GLY A 529 -47.86 6.73 6.85
C GLY A 529 -47.01 5.44 6.95
N PHE A 530 -46.06 5.37 7.88
CA PHE A 530 -45.28 4.15 8.14
C PHE A 530 -46.02 3.24 9.13
N PRO A 531 -46.08 1.91 8.91
CA PRO A 531 -46.71 0.99 9.86
C PRO A 531 -45.91 0.94 11.17
N LEU A 532 -46.54 1.29 12.29
CA LEU A 532 -45.94 1.25 13.62
C LEU A 532 -46.62 0.18 14.51
N PRO A 533 -45.84 -0.55 15.33
CA PRO A 533 -46.40 -1.52 16.26
C PRO A 533 -47.01 -0.81 17.48
N LEU A 534 -48.33 -0.59 17.48
CA LEU A 534 -49.05 -0.04 18.63
C LEU A 534 -49.44 -1.15 19.63
N PRO A 535 -49.40 -0.90 20.95
CA PRO A 535 -48.97 0.35 21.59
C PRO A 535 -47.43 0.51 21.66
N ILE A 536 -46.93 1.74 21.57
CA ILE A 536 -45.49 2.06 21.65
C ILE A 536 -45.22 3.23 22.60
N VAL A 537 -44.13 3.17 23.37
CA VAL A 537 -43.65 4.29 24.19
C VAL A 537 -43.02 5.34 23.27
N GLY A 538 -43.46 6.60 23.37
CA GLY A 538 -42.92 7.70 22.55
C GLY A 538 -41.59 8.27 23.09
N GLY A 539 -41.00 9.25 22.40
CA GLY A 539 -39.77 9.95 22.79
C GLY A 539 -38.54 9.51 22.01
N HIS A 540 -37.88 10.45 21.33
CA HIS A 540 -36.69 10.22 20.49
C HIS A 540 -35.34 10.41 21.20
N GLU A 541 -35.33 11.02 22.38
CA GLU A 541 -34.10 11.30 23.11
C GLU A 541 -34.34 11.40 24.61
N GLY A 542 -33.33 11.06 25.39
CA GLY A 542 -33.39 11.21 26.84
C GLY A 542 -32.03 11.06 27.50
N ILE A 543 -31.91 11.62 28.70
CA ILE A 543 -30.72 11.52 29.55
C ILE A 543 -31.14 10.99 30.90
N GLY A 544 -30.34 10.10 31.44
CA GLY A 544 -30.59 9.48 32.72
C GLY A 544 -29.34 8.93 33.38
N THR A 545 -29.56 8.22 34.48
CA THR A 545 -28.49 7.56 35.23
C THR A 545 -28.62 6.05 35.08
N VAL A 546 -27.51 5.36 34.82
CA VAL A 546 -27.48 3.89 34.80
C VAL A 546 -27.78 3.36 36.20
N VAL A 547 -28.84 2.58 36.37
CA VAL A 547 -29.26 1.99 37.65
C VAL A 547 -29.01 0.49 37.74
N ALA A 548 -28.83 -0.18 36.60
CA ALA A 548 -28.42 -1.59 36.54
C ALA A 548 -27.71 -1.90 35.22
N VAL A 549 -26.80 -2.87 35.25
CA VAL A 549 -26.16 -3.45 34.06
C VAL A 549 -26.46 -4.95 34.05
N GLY A 550 -26.78 -5.50 32.87
CA GLY A 550 -27.14 -6.90 32.72
C GLY A 550 -26.01 -7.83 33.12
N ALA A 551 -26.38 -8.97 33.69
CA ALA A 551 -25.42 -10.00 34.08
C ALA A 551 -24.59 -10.46 32.85
N HIS A 552 -23.33 -10.85 33.10
CA HIS A 552 -22.40 -11.29 32.05
C HIS A 552 -22.10 -10.23 30.97
N THR A 553 -22.36 -8.95 31.26
CA THR A 553 -21.82 -7.84 30.48
C THR A 553 -20.36 -7.64 30.87
N PHE A 554 -19.46 -8.27 30.12
CA PHE A 554 -18.03 -8.07 30.28
C PHE A 554 -17.62 -6.76 29.59
N ASP A 555 -16.71 -6.01 30.20
CA ASP A 555 -16.10 -4.79 29.62
C ASP A 555 -17.11 -3.68 29.25
N SER A 556 -18.12 -3.48 30.08
CA SER A 556 -19.09 -2.40 29.88
C SER A 556 -18.41 -1.03 29.90
N PRO A 557 -18.61 -0.15 28.88
CA PRO A 557 -18.02 1.19 28.88
C PRO A 557 -18.76 2.16 29.80
N VAL A 558 -19.83 1.71 30.46
CA VAL A 558 -20.61 2.46 31.44
C VAL A 558 -20.87 1.59 32.67
N GLN A 559 -20.97 2.22 33.83
CA GLN A 559 -21.23 1.56 35.11
C GLN A 559 -22.46 2.16 35.79
N VAL A 560 -22.96 1.47 36.83
CA VAL A 560 -24.06 1.99 37.65
C VAL A 560 -23.64 3.32 38.28
N GLY A 561 -24.50 4.34 38.15
CA GLY A 561 -24.23 5.71 38.55
C GLY A 561 -23.80 6.63 37.40
N ASP A 562 -23.41 6.08 36.25
CA ASP A 562 -22.99 6.91 35.12
C ASP A 562 -24.17 7.66 34.49
N ARG A 563 -23.89 8.89 34.07
CA ARG A 563 -24.83 9.76 33.36
C ARG A 563 -24.74 9.53 31.86
N VAL A 564 -25.81 9.00 31.28
CA VAL A 564 -25.83 8.56 29.89
C VAL A 564 -27.04 9.11 29.13
N GLY A 565 -26.85 9.27 27.83
CA GLY A 565 -27.84 9.70 26.86
C GLY A 565 -28.30 8.57 25.96
N LEU A 566 -29.57 8.64 25.57
CA LEU A 566 -30.24 7.78 24.61
C LEU A 566 -30.72 8.65 23.45
N LYS A 567 -30.65 8.06 22.25
CA LYS A 567 -31.23 8.59 21.03
C LYS A 567 -32.20 7.55 20.45
N TRP A 568 -32.96 7.95 19.44
CA TRP A 568 -34.06 7.16 18.86
C TRP A 568 -33.67 5.76 18.35
N ILE A 569 -32.39 5.60 18.01
CA ILE A 569 -31.80 4.31 17.73
C ILE A 569 -31.21 3.82 19.05
N ALA A 570 -31.51 2.63 19.55
CA ALA A 570 -30.93 2.19 20.84
C ALA A 570 -29.96 1.03 20.77
N ARG A 571 -29.59 0.57 19.58
CA ARG A 571 -28.55 -0.45 19.45
C ARG A 571 -27.72 -0.24 18.20
N SER A 572 -26.43 -0.47 18.33
CA SER A 572 -25.57 -0.79 17.21
C SER A 572 -24.95 -2.15 17.49
N CYS A 573 -25.23 -3.16 16.67
CA CYS A 573 -24.66 -4.48 16.91
C CYS A 573 -23.16 -4.55 16.60
N LEU A 574 -22.58 -3.49 16.00
CA LEU A 574 -21.19 -3.37 15.52
C LEU A 574 -20.75 -4.40 14.48
N LYS A 575 -21.58 -5.40 14.22
CA LYS A 575 -21.25 -6.60 13.44
C LYS A 575 -21.91 -6.60 12.07
N CYS A 576 -23.13 -6.05 11.95
CA CYS A 576 -23.85 -6.04 10.67
C CYS A 576 -23.21 -5.05 9.69
N GLU A 577 -23.45 -5.27 8.40
CA GLU A 577 -22.92 -4.44 7.32
C GLU A 577 -23.20 -2.94 7.53
N PHE A 578 -24.42 -2.59 7.97
CA PHE A 578 -24.80 -1.21 8.22
C PHE A 578 -23.97 -0.59 9.35
N CYS A 579 -23.79 -1.30 10.46
CA CYS A 579 -22.95 -0.81 11.57
C CYS A 579 -21.48 -0.67 11.15
N ARG A 580 -20.93 -1.63 10.39
CA ARG A 580 -19.55 -1.57 9.86
C ARG A 580 -19.32 -0.42 8.89
N LYS A 581 -20.38 0.05 8.22
CA LYS A 581 -20.35 1.22 7.31
C LYS A 581 -20.71 2.54 8.02
N GLY A 582 -20.90 2.54 9.35
CA GLY A 582 -21.31 3.72 10.11
C GLY A 582 -22.78 4.14 9.92
N LEU A 583 -23.61 3.27 9.32
CA LEU A 583 -25.03 3.45 9.05
C LEU A 583 -25.90 2.85 10.17
N GLU A 584 -25.61 3.23 11.41
CA GLU A 584 -26.25 2.64 12.60
C GLU A 584 -27.73 2.98 12.77
N ALA A 585 -28.26 3.87 11.93
CA ALA A 585 -29.61 4.40 12.04
C ALA A 585 -30.76 3.46 11.69
N CYS A 586 -30.48 2.16 11.51
CA CYS A 586 -31.45 1.16 11.06
C CYS A 586 -32.03 0.29 12.18
N CYS A 587 -31.65 0.51 13.44
CA CYS A 587 -32.13 -0.29 14.58
C CYS A 587 -33.16 0.50 15.41
N SER A 588 -34.42 0.05 15.44
CA SER A 588 -35.50 0.67 16.23
C SER A 588 -35.67 0.04 17.62
N VAL A 589 -36.19 0.82 18.57
CA VAL A 589 -36.61 0.37 19.92
C VAL A 589 -37.76 1.25 20.44
N ASN A 590 -38.22 0.99 21.68
CA ASN A 590 -39.13 1.83 22.45
C ASN A 590 -38.49 3.19 22.81
N GLY A 591 -39.32 4.24 22.86
CA GLY A 591 -38.89 5.61 23.13
C GLY A 591 -38.59 5.91 24.60
N THR A 592 -38.21 7.17 24.85
CA THR A 592 -37.66 7.66 26.12
C THR A 592 -38.67 8.30 27.07
N TRP A 593 -39.95 8.41 26.69
CA TRP A 593 -41.03 8.86 27.58
C TRP A 593 -41.44 7.74 28.54
N ALA A 594 -40.50 7.30 29.38
CA ALA A 594 -40.71 6.39 30.49
C ALA A 594 -39.72 6.70 31.61
N ASP A 595 -40.10 6.47 32.86
CA ASP A 595 -39.22 6.66 34.01
C ASP A 595 -37.96 5.77 33.92
N TYR A 596 -38.06 4.61 33.26
CA TYR A 596 -36.96 3.68 33.03
C TYR A 596 -36.91 3.18 31.59
N VAL A 597 -35.72 3.15 31.01
CA VAL A 597 -35.47 2.69 29.63
C VAL A 597 -34.32 1.69 29.63
N VAL A 598 -34.44 0.64 28.81
CA VAL A 598 -33.34 -0.29 28.56
C VAL A 598 -32.50 0.23 27.39
N GLY A 599 -31.24 0.53 27.66
CA GLY A 599 -30.22 0.85 26.66
C GLY A 599 -29.23 -0.30 26.46
N TRP A 600 -28.36 -0.14 25.47
CA TRP A 600 -27.19 -1.00 25.28
C TRP A 600 -25.94 -0.26 25.68
N THR A 601 -25.11 -0.91 26.48
CA THR A 601 -23.94 -0.30 27.12
C THR A 601 -22.92 0.21 26.11
N ASP A 602 -22.79 -0.45 24.96
CA ASP A 602 -21.92 -0.05 23.83
C ASP A 602 -22.49 1.09 22.97
N TYR A 603 -23.69 1.56 23.32
CA TYR A 603 -24.46 2.48 22.50
C TYR A 603 -24.85 3.77 23.20
N VAL A 604 -25.19 3.66 24.49
CA VAL A 604 -25.55 4.82 25.30
C VAL A 604 -24.40 5.81 25.33
N GLN A 605 -24.73 7.09 25.26
CA GLN A 605 -23.72 8.13 25.06
C GLN A 605 -23.38 8.80 26.39
N SER A 606 -22.12 8.73 26.82
CA SER A 606 -21.68 9.47 28.00
C SER A 606 -21.91 10.98 27.80
N ILE A 607 -22.48 11.64 28.82
CA ILE A 607 -22.78 13.08 28.79
C ILE A 607 -21.66 13.85 29.47
N PRO A 608 -20.90 14.71 28.76
CA PRO A 608 -19.79 15.48 29.34
C PRO A 608 -20.20 16.22 30.61
N GLU A 609 -19.38 16.16 31.66
CA GLU A 609 -19.70 16.77 32.97
C GLU A 609 -20.00 18.27 32.86
N SER A 610 -19.31 18.97 31.97
CA SER A 610 -19.49 20.41 31.72
C SER A 610 -20.80 20.77 31.00
N LEU A 611 -21.54 19.78 30.49
CA LEU A 611 -22.80 20.00 29.80
C LEU A 611 -23.97 19.56 30.70
N ASP A 612 -24.90 20.49 30.95
CA ASP A 612 -26.12 20.23 31.71
C ASP A 612 -27.02 19.22 30.99
N SER A 613 -27.75 18.40 31.75
CA SER A 613 -28.56 17.31 31.19
C SER A 613 -29.78 17.81 30.42
N ALA A 614 -30.42 18.89 30.87
CA ALA A 614 -31.54 19.47 30.13
C ALA A 614 -31.05 20.08 28.81
N ALA A 615 -29.87 20.73 28.82
CA ALA A 615 -29.23 21.27 27.62
C ALA A 615 -28.70 20.19 26.66
N ALA A 616 -28.20 19.06 27.17
CA ALA A 616 -27.65 17.97 26.37
C ALA A 616 -28.73 17.12 25.68
N THR A 617 -29.93 17.05 26.26
CA THR A 617 -31.03 16.22 25.75
C THR A 617 -31.36 16.52 24.27
N PRO A 618 -31.66 17.77 23.87
CA PRO A 618 -31.92 18.09 22.46
C PRO A 618 -30.72 17.85 21.53
N ILE A 619 -29.48 17.79 22.03
CA ILE A 619 -28.31 17.47 21.20
C ILE A 619 -28.35 16.02 20.71
N LEU A 620 -28.88 15.09 21.51
CA LEU A 620 -28.95 13.65 21.20
C LEU A 620 -29.94 13.31 20.08
N CYS A 621 -30.81 14.24 19.69
CA CYS A 621 -31.70 14.09 18.54
C CYS A 621 -31.44 15.19 17.52
N ALA A 622 -31.82 16.42 17.87
CA ALA A 622 -31.76 17.55 16.96
C ALA A 622 -30.33 17.91 16.56
N GLY A 623 -29.42 17.96 17.54
CA GLY A 623 -28.02 18.33 17.33
C GLY A 623 -27.27 17.31 16.46
N VAL A 624 -27.30 16.04 16.84
CA VAL A 624 -26.61 14.95 16.12
C VAL A 624 -27.11 14.79 14.68
N THR A 625 -28.41 15.03 14.44
CA THR A 625 -29.02 14.93 13.12
C THR A 625 -28.44 15.97 12.16
N VAL A 626 -28.35 17.23 12.57
CA VAL A 626 -27.77 18.28 11.72
C VAL A 626 -26.26 18.22 11.66
N TYR A 627 -25.60 17.77 12.73
CA TYR A 627 -24.15 17.57 12.73
C TYR A 627 -23.71 16.53 11.69
N LYS A 628 -24.38 15.38 11.64
CA LYS A 628 -24.16 14.37 10.58
C LYS A 628 -24.48 14.92 9.19
N ALA A 629 -25.57 15.67 9.04
CA ALA A 629 -25.94 16.27 7.75
C ALA A 629 -24.84 17.22 7.23
N LEU A 630 -24.23 18.01 8.13
CA LEU A 630 -23.11 18.88 7.80
C LEU A 630 -21.86 18.07 7.41
N LYS A 631 -21.53 16.98 8.10
CA LYS A 631 -20.44 16.08 7.69
C LYS A 631 -20.69 15.46 6.31
N GLN A 632 -21.94 15.07 6.02
CA GLN A 632 -22.32 14.49 4.72
C GLN A 632 -22.39 15.51 3.58
N SER A 633 -22.44 16.80 3.90
CA SER A 633 -22.39 17.88 2.91
C SER A 633 -21.07 17.90 2.11
N LYS A 634 -19.99 17.37 2.73
CA LYS A 634 -18.61 17.40 2.24
C LYS A 634 -18.05 18.81 1.99
N ALA A 635 -18.71 19.84 2.52
CA ALA A 635 -18.19 21.20 2.48
C ALA A 635 -16.92 21.30 3.35
N SER A 636 -15.91 21.98 2.82
CA SER A 636 -14.64 22.24 3.49
C SER A 636 -14.63 23.59 4.20
N ILE A 637 -13.67 23.78 5.10
CA ILE A 637 -13.49 25.06 5.81
C ILE A 637 -13.43 26.22 4.80
N GLY A 638 -14.21 27.27 5.07
CA GLY A 638 -14.32 28.45 4.20
C GLY A 638 -15.32 28.34 3.05
N GLU A 639 -15.94 27.18 2.84
CA GLU A 639 -16.94 26.98 1.80
C GLU A 639 -18.36 27.40 2.22
N TRP A 640 -19.14 27.85 1.24
CA TRP A 640 -20.53 28.27 1.43
C TRP A 640 -21.51 27.10 1.59
N ILE A 641 -22.36 27.18 2.62
CA ILE A 641 -23.49 26.29 2.87
C ILE A 641 -24.79 27.07 3.03
N ALA A 642 -25.84 26.63 2.33
CA ALA A 642 -27.19 27.17 2.48
C ALA A 642 -28.02 26.32 3.45
N ILE A 643 -28.73 26.98 4.37
CA ILE A 643 -29.55 26.32 5.39
C ILE A 643 -30.98 26.90 5.33
N PRO A 644 -31.89 26.31 4.54
CA PRO A 644 -33.32 26.56 4.62
C PRO A 644 -33.92 26.11 5.95
N GLY A 645 -34.68 27.02 6.58
CA GLY A 645 -35.19 26.86 7.95
C GLY A 645 -34.16 27.18 9.03
N ALA A 646 -33.12 27.97 8.72
CA ALA A 646 -32.02 28.27 9.64
C ALA A 646 -32.46 28.84 10.99
N GLY A 647 -33.58 29.56 11.06
CA GLY A 647 -34.05 30.23 12.28
C GLY A 647 -35.06 29.43 13.10
N GLY A 648 -35.34 28.17 12.77
CA GLY A 648 -36.32 27.35 13.48
C GLY A 648 -35.90 25.90 13.65
N GLY A 649 -36.54 25.18 14.58
CA GLY A 649 -36.39 23.73 14.77
C GLY A 649 -34.93 23.28 14.80
N LEU A 650 -34.53 22.39 13.90
CA LEU A 650 -33.16 21.88 13.77
C LEU A 650 -32.16 22.90 13.19
N GLY A 651 -32.64 23.88 12.42
CA GLY A 651 -31.79 24.77 11.61
C GLY A 651 -30.89 25.68 12.45
N HIS A 652 -31.35 26.13 13.62
CA HIS A 652 -30.54 26.98 14.50
C HIS A 652 -29.32 26.24 15.07
N LEU A 653 -29.42 24.91 15.26
CA LEU A 653 -28.27 24.08 15.62
C LEU A 653 -27.35 23.87 14.41
N ALA A 654 -27.92 23.71 13.20
CA ALA A 654 -27.14 23.57 11.98
C ALA A 654 -26.26 24.80 11.71
N VAL A 655 -26.76 26.01 11.95
CA VAL A 655 -25.96 27.25 11.85
C VAL A 655 -24.78 27.23 12.81
N GLN A 656 -25.01 26.86 14.07
CA GLN A 656 -23.95 26.83 15.10
C GLN A 656 -22.89 25.77 14.80
N TYR A 657 -23.29 24.55 14.42
CA TYR A 657 -22.34 23.50 14.03
C TYR A 657 -21.57 23.87 12.77
N ALA A 658 -22.22 24.44 11.75
CA ALA A 658 -21.55 24.90 10.54
C ALA A 658 -20.49 25.96 10.85
N LYS A 659 -20.79 26.90 11.75
CA LYS A 659 -19.83 27.90 12.24
C LYS A 659 -18.68 27.26 13.00
N ALA A 660 -18.97 26.30 13.89
CA ALA A 660 -17.95 25.56 14.63
C ALA A 660 -17.03 24.73 13.70
N MET A 661 -17.54 24.29 12.55
CA MET A 661 -16.79 23.60 11.50
C MET A 661 -16.03 24.57 10.55
N GLY A 662 -16.16 25.89 10.74
CA GLY A 662 -15.50 26.88 9.89
C GLY A 662 -16.14 27.08 8.52
N LEU A 663 -17.42 26.72 8.35
CA LEU A 663 -18.19 26.93 7.12
C LEU A 663 -18.79 28.33 7.06
N ARG A 664 -19.04 28.82 5.84
CA ARG A 664 -19.69 30.11 5.59
C ARG A 664 -21.18 29.92 5.36
N ILE A 665 -22.02 30.56 6.16
CA ILE A 665 -23.45 30.19 6.21
C ILE A 665 -24.35 31.23 5.53
N ILE A 666 -25.23 30.73 4.66
CA ILE A 666 -26.38 31.46 4.11
C ILE A 666 -27.64 30.93 4.83
N ALA A 667 -28.18 31.72 5.75
CA ALA A 667 -29.42 31.43 6.46
C ALA A 667 -30.63 31.82 5.60
N ILE A 668 -31.54 30.89 5.38
CA ILE A 668 -32.77 31.11 4.60
C ILE A 668 -33.96 30.80 5.51
N ASP A 669 -34.70 31.82 5.93
CA ASP A 669 -35.93 31.69 6.73
C ASP A 669 -36.75 32.98 6.55
N THR A 670 -37.71 33.30 7.42
CA THR A 670 -38.48 34.56 7.32
C THR A 670 -38.72 35.21 8.69
N GLY A 671 -38.75 36.53 8.73
CA GLY A 671 -39.07 37.33 9.91
C GLY A 671 -37.86 37.83 10.71
N GLU A 672 -37.98 39.03 11.28
CA GLU A 672 -36.86 39.76 11.90
C GLU A 672 -36.28 39.06 13.14
N SER A 673 -37.11 38.43 13.97
CA SER A 673 -36.62 37.71 15.16
C SER A 673 -35.66 36.57 14.80
N LYS A 674 -35.98 35.82 13.74
CA LYS A 674 -35.14 34.73 13.23
C LYS A 674 -33.91 35.26 12.50
N ARG A 675 -34.05 36.39 11.79
CA ARG A 675 -32.91 37.09 11.18
C ARG A 675 -31.88 37.47 12.24
N SER A 676 -32.29 38.16 13.30
CA SER A 676 -31.40 38.55 14.39
C SER A 676 -30.80 37.34 15.10
N LEU A 677 -31.57 36.28 15.31
CA LEU A 677 -31.04 35.03 15.84
C LEU A 677 -29.90 34.49 14.95
N CYS A 678 -30.16 34.27 13.66
CA CYS A 678 -29.20 33.68 12.75
C CYS A 678 -27.94 34.54 12.53
N ILE A 679 -28.10 35.84 12.26
CA ILE A 679 -27.00 36.74 11.94
C ILE A 679 -26.26 37.19 13.20
N ASP A 680 -26.98 37.77 14.16
CA ASP A 680 -26.35 38.48 15.27
C ASP A 680 -25.88 37.53 16.38
N GLN A 681 -26.57 36.39 16.55
CA GLN A 681 -26.30 35.48 17.67
C GLN A 681 -25.59 34.18 17.24
N LEU A 682 -26.08 33.53 16.16
CA LEU A 682 -25.58 32.21 15.75
C LEU A 682 -24.41 32.29 14.76
N GLY A 683 -24.27 33.42 14.06
CA GLY A 683 -23.13 33.74 13.19
C GLY A 683 -23.27 33.25 11.75
N ALA A 684 -24.46 33.29 11.19
CA ALA A 684 -24.64 33.25 9.75
C ALA A 684 -24.10 34.53 9.09
N GLU A 685 -23.50 34.42 7.91
CA GLU A 685 -22.92 35.57 7.21
C GLU A 685 -23.93 36.28 6.30
N LYS A 686 -24.92 35.53 5.80
CA LYS A 686 -25.92 36.01 4.85
C LYS A 686 -27.31 35.55 5.29
N TRP A 687 -28.29 36.44 5.10
CA TRP A 687 -29.70 36.18 5.36
C TRP A 687 -30.50 36.37 4.07
N ILE A 688 -31.41 35.45 3.79
CA ILE A 688 -32.34 35.54 2.68
C ILE A 688 -33.74 35.27 3.23
N ASP A 689 -34.60 36.27 3.16
CA ASP A 689 -36.00 36.12 3.54
C ASP A 689 -36.79 35.51 2.38
N PHE A 690 -37.29 34.28 2.55
CA PHE A 690 -37.99 33.58 1.46
C PHE A 690 -39.40 34.15 1.15
N MET A 691 -39.96 34.99 2.03
CA MET A 691 -41.23 35.68 1.81
C MET A 691 -41.03 37.03 1.10
N GLU A 692 -39.90 37.69 1.33
CA GLU A 692 -39.57 38.97 0.68
C GLU A 692 -38.85 38.79 -0.66
N SER A 693 -38.10 37.69 -0.81
CA SER A 693 -37.36 37.36 -2.02
C SER A 693 -38.29 37.14 -3.22
N LYS A 694 -37.99 37.83 -4.32
CA LYS A 694 -38.68 37.65 -5.61
C LYS A 694 -38.07 36.50 -6.44
N ASP A 695 -36.79 36.20 -6.21
CA ASP A 695 -36.04 35.14 -6.88
C ASP A 695 -34.98 34.54 -5.96
N ILE A 696 -35.43 33.64 -5.10
CA ILE A 696 -34.58 33.01 -4.09
C ILE A 696 -33.40 32.23 -4.71
N ILE A 697 -33.53 31.76 -5.96
CA ILE A 697 -32.47 31.00 -6.62
C ILE A 697 -31.30 31.92 -6.94
N ASN A 698 -31.57 33.10 -7.47
CA ASN A 698 -30.54 34.08 -7.78
C ASN A 698 -29.99 34.75 -6.52
N ASP A 699 -30.84 35.07 -5.54
CA ASP A 699 -30.38 35.65 -4.27
C ASP A 699 -29.37 34.74 -3.54
N VAL A 700 -29.62 33.41 -3.53
CA VAL A 700 -28.69 32.42 -2.94
C VAL A 700 -27.37 32.32 -3.73
N LYS A 701 -27.43 32.40 -5.06
CA LYS A 701 -26.22 32.40 -5.89
C LYS A 701 -25.39 33.64 -5.66
N GLU A 702 -25.99 34.83 -5.65
CA GLU A 702 -25.29 36.09 -5.40
C GLU A 702 -24.65 36.10 -4.01
N ALA A 703 -25.37 35.63 -2.98
CA ALA A 703 -24.85 35.50 -1.63
C ALA A 703 -23.60 34.59 -1.52
N SER A 704 -23.41 33.67 -2.47
CA SER A 704 -22.27 32.73 -2.54
C SER A 704 -21.25 33.06 -3.65
N GLY A 705 -21.26 34.30 -4.16
CA GLY A 705 -20.31 34.77 -5.19
C GLY A 705 -20.69 34.40 -6.62
N GLY A 706 -21.99 34.27 -6.91
CA GLY A 706 -22.57 34.07 -8.24
C GLY A 706 -22.66 32.61 -8.71
N LEU A 707 -21.86 31.71 -8.14
CA LEU A 707 -21.80 30.31 -8.58
C LEU A 707 -22.80 29.39 -7.85
N GLY A 708 -23.30 29.78 -6.69
CA GLY A 708 -24.06 28.91 -5.79
C GLY A 708 -23.21 28.35 -4.63
N PRO A 709 -23.85 27.91 -3.52
CA PRO A 709 -23.17 27.29 -2.39
C PRO A 709 -22.68 25.88 -2.74
N HIS A 710 -21.68 25.39 -1.98
CA HIS A 710 -21.11 24.04 -2.13
C HIS A 710 -22.07 22.98 -1.60
N ALA A 711 -22.88 23.33 -0.60
CA ALA A 711 -23.92 22.45 -0.11
C ALA A 711 -25.18 23.19 0.33
N ALA A 712 -26.28 22.45 0.39
CA ALA A 712 -27.55 22.88 0.98
C ALA A 712 -28.05 21.81 1.95
N VAL A 713 -28.18 22.15 3.23
CA VAL A 713 -28.72 21.25 4.27
C VAL A 713 -30.16 21.64 4.53
N ILE A 714 -31.09 20.77 4.12
CA ILE A 714 -32.53 21.06 4.15
C ILE A 714 -33.16 20.37 5.36
N SER A 715 -33.36 21.13 6.44
CA SER A 715 -33.91 20.62 7.71
C SER A 715 -35.40 20.90 7.91
N VAL A 716 -36.11 21.31 6.86
CA VAL A 716 -37.54 21.67 6.91
C VAL A 716 -38.41 20.57 6.30
N GLY A 717 -39.60 20.34 6.89
CA GLY A 717 -40.59 19.38 6.40
C GLY A 717 -41.43 19.89 5.21
N ASN A 718 -40.85 20.68 4.30
CA ASN A 718 -41.55 21.24 3.13
C ASN A 718 -40.78 20.91 1.86
N ALA A 719 -41.48 20.42 0.81
CA ALA A 719 -40.86 19.98 -0.44
C ALA A 719 -40.23 21.12 -1.29
N LYS A 720 -40.70 22.36 -1.16
CA LYS A 720 -40.27 23.50 -1.99
C LYS A 720 -38.76 23.81 -1.84
N PRO A 721 -38.20 23.93 -0.62
CA PRO A 721 -36.76 24.12 -0.43
C PRO A 721 -35.85 23.06 -1.05
N PHE A 722 -36.27 21.79 -1.07
CA PHE A 722 -35.49 20.71 -1.71
C PHE A 722 -35.35 20.94 -3.22
N ASN A 723 -36.45 21.29 -3.88
CA ASN A 723 -36.46 21.56 -5.32
C ASN A 723 -35.68 22.84 -5.68
N GLN A 724 -35.78 23.87 -4.85
CA GLN A 724 -35.05 25.12 -5.05
C GLN A 724 -33.54 24.94 -4.92
N ALA A 725 -33.08 24.11 -3.98
CA ALA A 725 -31.66 23.86 -3.75
C ALA A 725 -30.92 23.34 -4.97
N LEU A 726 -31.53 22.43 -5.72
CA LEU A 726 -30.97 21.88 -6.95
C LEU A 726 -30.71 22.94 -8.03
N SER A 727 -31.45 24.06 -7.98
CA SER A 727 -31.32 25.15 -8.96
C SER A 727 -30.23 26.15 -8.59
N TYR A 728 -30.01 26.38 -7.29
CA TYR A 728 -29.00 27.32 -6.81
C TYR A 728 -27.64 26.69 -6.48
N LEU A 729 -27.53 25.37 -6.32
CA LEU A 729 -26.23 24.70 -6.10
C LEU A 729 -25.27 24.89 -7.28
N ARG A 730 -23.97 25.02 -6.97
CA ARG A 730 -22.89 25.04 -7.95
C ARG A 730 -22.64 23.64 -8.56
N ALA A 731 -21.80 23.57 -9.59
CA ALA A 731 -21.32 22.29 -10.09
C ALA A 731 -20.60 21.49 -8.99
N ALA A 732 -20.82 20.18 -8.94
CA ALA A 732 -20.43 19.25 -7.89
C ALA A 732 -21.04 19.51 -6.50
N GLY A 733 -21.99 20.43 -6.38
CA GLY A 733 -22.63 20.76 -5.10
C GLY A 733 -23.51 19.64 -4.53
N THR A 734 -23.71 19.66 -3.22
CA THR A 734 -24.43 18.60 -2.48
C THR A 734 -25.73 19.12 -1.87
N LEU A 735 -26.86 18.50 -2.20
CA LEU A 735 -28.10 18.60 -1.44
C LEU A 735 -28.10 17.52 -0.36
N VAL A 736 -28.22 17.91 0.90
CA VAL A 736 -28.42 16.99 2.03
C VAL A 736 -29.85 17.12 2.54
N ALA A 737 -30.64 16.08 2.28
CA ALA A 737 -32.03 15.96 2.67
C ALA A 737 -32.14 15.44 4.11
N VAL A 738 -32.63 16.28 5.03
CA VAL A 738 -32.79 15.94 6.45
C VAL A 738 -34.27 15.92 6.84
N GLY A 739 -35.01 16.99 6.54
CA GLY A 739 -36.43 17.06 6.83
C GLY A 739 -37.25 16.06 6.01
N VAL A 740 -38.36 15.57 6.58
CA VAL A 740 -39.30 14.67 5.91
C VAL A 740 -40.62 15.42 5.70
N PRO A 741 -40.97 15.80 4.47
CA PRO A 741 -42.27 16.41 4.18
C PRO A 741 -43.41 15.41 4.39
N ALA A 742 -44.58 15.89 4.83
CA ALA A 742 -45.77 15.07 4.94
C ALA A 742 -46.25 14.55 3.57
N GLY A 743 -46.78 13.32 3.54
CA GLY A 743 -47.32 12.68 2.33
C GLY A 743 -46.27 12.29 1.27
N ALA A 744 -46.72 12.03 0.03
CA ALA A 744 -45.88 11.53 -1.08
C ALA A 744 -45.11 12.65 -1.82
N ALA A 745 -44.40 13.52 -1.08
CA ALA A 745 -43.62 14.59 -1.68
C ALA A 745 -42.45 14.04 -2.53
N MET A 746 -42.30 14.57 -3.76
CA MET A 746 -41.26 14.15 -4.70
C MET A 746 -40.16 15.20 -4.85
N LEU A 747 -38.92 14.75 -4.98
CA LEU A 747 -37.79 15.57 -5.39
C LEU A 747 -37.75 15.64 -6.93
N ASN A 748 -38.08 16.80 -7.48
CA ASN A 748 -38.14 17.03 -8.92
C ASN A 748 -36.86 17.73 -9.38
N VAL A 749 -36.02 17.00 -10.13
CA VAL A 749 -34.80 17.54 -10.73
C VAL A 749 -34.79 17.32 -12.24
N PRO A 750 -34.66 18.37 -13.06
CA PRO A 750 -34.42 18.18 -14.48
C PRO A 750 -33.08 17.45 -14.68
N ILE A 751 -33.07 16.36 -15.45
CA ILE A 751 -31.83 15.62 -15.78
C ILE A 751 -30.80 16.55 -16.44
N GLY A 752 -31.28 17.52 -17.25
CA GLY A 752 -30.45 18.55 -17.87
C GLY A 752 -29.80 19.54 -16.90
N VAL A 753 -30.17 19.54 -15.62
CA VAL A 753 -29.48 20.27 -14.54
C VAL A 753 -28.60 19.31 -13.73
N LEU A 754 -29.13 18.13 -13.40
CA LEU A 754 -28.45 17.13 -12.58
C LEU A 754 -27.12 16.65 -13.23
N VAL A 755 -27.17 16.24 -14.49
CA VAL A 755 -26.01 15.64 -15.19
C VAL A 755 -24.91 16.68 -15.46
N PRO A 756 -25.18 17.85 -16.06
CA PRO A 756 -24.11 18.79 -16.39
C PRO A 756 -23.47 19.46 -15.17
N LYS A 757 -24.23 19.62 -14.08
CA LYS A 757 -23.68 20.13 -12.81
C LYS A 757 -23.07 19.03 -11.95
N CYS A 758 -23.23 17.75 -12.29
CA CYS A 758 -22.77 16.62 -11.46
C CYS A 758 -23.20 16.75 -9.98
N LEU A 759 -24.47 17.09 -9.73
CA LEU A 759 -24.95 17.33 -8.36
C LEU A 759 -25.02 16.04 -7.55
N ASN A 760 -24.75 16.15 -6.25
CA ASN A 760 -24.92 15.08 -5.27
C ASN A 760 -26.24 15.28 -4.52
N ILE A 761 -27.01 14.21 -4.32
CA ILE A 761 -28.25 14.21 -3.52
C ILE A 761 -28.10 13.11 -2.48
N ILE A 762 -28.12 13.49 -1.20
CA ILE A 762 -27.85 12.58 -0.08
C ILE A 762 -28.99 12.69 0.94
N GLY A 763 -29.56 11.57 1.36
CA GLY A 763 -30.46 11.51 2.52
C GLY A 763 -29.66 11.33 3.82
N SER A 764 -29.99 12.12 4.84
CA SER A 764 -29.35 12.07 6.17
C SER A 764 -30.38 11.87 7.27
N SER A 765 -30.31 10.74 7.95
CA SER A 765 -30.99 10.46 9.22
C SER A 765 -30.11 10.83 10.43
N THR A 766 -30.62 10.64 11.65
CA THR A 766 -29.85 10.83 12.90
C THR A 766 -28.47 10.10 12.89
N GLY A 767 -27.50 10.65 13.61
CA GLY A 767 -26.10 10.23 13.55
C GLY A 767 -25.76 8.97 14.36
N ASN A 768 -24.62 8.37 14.03
CA ASN A 768 -24.09 7.20 14.73
C ASN A 768 -23.49 7.61 16.11
N ARG A 769 -22.99 6.64 16.91
CA ARG A 769 -22.44 6.97 18.25
C ARG A 769 -21.30 7.99 18.20
N GLN A 770 -20.45 7.93 17.17
CA GLN A 770 -19.35 8.87 16.99
C GLN A 770 -19.87 10.29 16.72
N ASP A 771 -20.87 10.42 15.84
CA ASP A 771 -21.50 11.72 15.57
C ASP A 771 -22.12 12.31 16.84
N ALA A 772 -22.71 11.48 17.73
CA ALA A 772 -23.29 11.93 18.98
C ALA A 772 -22.22 12.41 19.98
N ALA A 773 -21.11 11.67 20.11
CA ALA A 773 -19.98 12.06 20.94
C ALA A 773 -19.37 13.40 20.48
N GLU A 774 -19.13 13.55 19.18
CA GLU A 774 -18.59 14.78 18.58
C GLU A 774 -19.55 15.97 18.76
N ALA A 775 -20.85 15.76 18.55
CA ALA A 775 -21.86 16.80 18.73
C ALA A 775 -21.92 17.28 20.20
N LEU A 776 -21.92 16.36 21.16
CA LEU A 776 -21.91 16.67 22.58
C LEU A 776 -20.62 17.36 23.03
N ASP A 777 -19.47 16.96 22.50
CA ASP A 777 -18.18 17.61 22.81
C ASP A 777 -18.16 19.06 22.32
N ILE A 778 -18.64 19.32 21.10
CA ILE A 778 -18.77 20.69 20.57
C ILE A 778 -19.73 21.53 21.44
N ALA A 779 -20.85 20.95 21.88
CA ALA A 779 -21.78 21.63 22.78
C ALA A 779 -21.17 21.88 24.17
N ALA A 780 -20.41 20.92 24.71
CA ALA A 780 -19.70 21.02 25.98
C ALA A 780 -18.61 22.10 25.97
N GLN A 781 -18.03 22.39 24.80
CA GLN A 781 -17.12 23.52 24.57
C GLN A 781 -17.84 24.88 24.47
N GLY A 782 -19.18 24.91 24.60
CA GLY A 782 -20.00 26.11 24.54
C GLY A 782 -20.19 26.69 23.14
N LYS A 783 -19.78 25.97 22.09
CA LYS A 783 -19.89 26.39 20.68
C LYS A 783 -21.29 26.20 20.11
N VAL A 784 -22.08 25.30 20.72
CA VAL A 784 -23.48 25.05 20.37
C VAL A 784 -24.31 25.12 21.64
N LYS A 785 -25.38 25.91 21.58
CA LYS A 785 -26.35 26.08 22.67
C LYS A 785 -27.75 25.78 22.16
N CYS A 786 -28.50 25.02 22.95
CA CYS A 786 -29.91 24.73 22.69
C CYS A 786 -30.79 25.75 23.43
N HIS A 787 -31.84 26.20 22.77
CA HIS A 787 -32.94 26.90 23.43
C HIS A 787 -34.00 25.87 23.80
N TYR A 788 -34.31 25.75 25.09
CA TYR A 788 -35.27 24.76 25.59
C TYR A 788 -36.07 25.32 26.77
N GLU A 789 -37.23 24.75 27.00
CA GLU A 789 -38.06 24.91 28.19
C GLU A 789 -38.21 23.54 28.83
N VAL A 790 -38.10 23.46 30.16
CA VAL A 790 -38.35 22.22 30.92
C VAL A 790 -39.78 22.29 31.44
N ARG A 791 -40.57 21.28 31.12
CA ARG A 791 -41.95 21.10 31.60
C ARG A 791 -42.05 19.87 32.47
N GLU A 792 -43.05 19.84 33.34
CA GLU A 792 -43.31 18.70 34.20
C GLU A 792 -43.96 17.56 33.42
N TRP A 793 -43.77 16.32 33.90
CA TRP A 793 -44.32 15.12 33.25
C TRP A 793 -45.84 15.18 33.04
N ALA A 794 -46.57 15.85 33.95
CA ALA A 794 -48.02 15.99 33.86
C ALA A 794 -48.47 16.82 32.64
N GLU A 795 -47.57 17.63 32.08
CA GLU A 795 -47.82 18.53 30.95
C GLU A 795 -47.43 17.90 29.61
N ILE A 796 -47.14 16.59 29.52
CA ILE A 796 -46.64 15.97 28.28
C ILE A 796 -47.61 16.01 27.09
N ASN A 797 -48.91 16.24 27.33
CA ASN A 797 -49.92 16.46 26.29
C ASN A 797 -50.16 17.97 25.98
N GLU A 798 -49.49 18.89 26.69
CA GLU A 798 -49.59 20.36 26.52
C GLU A 798 -48.38 20.93 25.75
#